data_AF-R6WF77-F1
#
_entry.id   AF-R6WF77-F1
#
_cell.length_a   1.000
_cell.length_b   1.000
_cell.length_c   1.000
_cell.angle_alpha   90.00
_cell.angle_beta   90.00
_cell.angle_gamma   90.00
#
_symmetry.space_group_name_H-M   'P 1'
#
loop_
_entity.id
_entity.type
_entity.pdbx_description
1 polymer ?
#
loop_
_entity_poly.entity_id
_entity_poly.type
_entity_poly.pdbx_seq_one_letter_code
_entity_poly.pdbx_strand_id
1 'polypeptide(L)'
;MSKTKGRVTLPSESNFLNETKEMLDRWGADALRDSDGTKLDAATKALDAKIYTTYFVARGHNEFAQEHMDECQQMLLMSKHNVATENTVTIDFLDGYYREQVVADYVHDPKKWWEVIDRTTGEVVPVSCWEVDQDKDLVTIKDAVPFHEYTVSFFVYAIWDPTQMYNHITNNWGDKPHDIPFDVRQANSGAFAKDYLKQWLIDNPDTDVVRFTTFFYHFTLVFNDQAKEKFVDWFGYGATVSIKALEEFEQEYGYALRPEDIVDNGYYNSTFRVPTRAYRDYMDFIQRFVAKKAKELVEITHEAGREAMMFLGDNWIGTEPYGPYFEDIGLDAVVGSVGGGATLRLISDIPGVKYTEGRFLPYFFPDTFYEGNDPCIEAIDNWLSARRALMRNPVDRIGYGGYLSLAYKFPKFVDYIEKVTDEFRLIYDNVKGKKAYCGLKVGILNSWGKIRSWQPYMVAHALWYKQTYSYFGILESLSGAAVDVQFLSFDEIREHGVPADIDVIINAGDAGTAFSGGEEWLDEKLVTTIRQWVYNGGGFVGVGDPTAIHHGGRFFQLADILGVDKELGFTLSTDKYFKTALDKHFITEDRSADFDFGESKHDIYALSPATEIIEYSNNEVHMAANTYGKGRGVYISGLPYSYENTRLLMRAMFYAASKEDRYHIWYADNLNCEVNAYPESGKYAILNNSNETQTTKFYDGEGNCETITLEPCEILWR
;
A
#
# COMPACT_ATOMS: atom_id res chain seq x y z
N MET A 1 7.88 -36.52 -1.95
CA MET A 1 6.94 -36.15 -3.03
C MET A 1 7.74 -36.04 -4.32
N SER A 2 7.18 -36.34 -5.49
CA SER A 2 7.86 -36.05 -6.76
C SER A 2 8.04 -34.54 -6.88
N LYS A 3 9.26 -34.05 -7.14
CA LYS A 3 9.51 -32.62 -7.34
C LYS A 3 8.58 -32.07 -8.43
N THR A 4 7.85 -31.01 -8.10
CA THR A 4 6.93 -30.33 -9.01
C THR A 4 7.61 -29.10 -9.59
N LYS A 5 7.58 -28.93 -10.93
CA LYS A 5 8.15 -27.78 -11.67
C LYS A 5 7.02 -26.82 -12.09
N GLY A 6 7.30 -25.51 -12.19
CA GLY A 6 6.35 -24.50 -12.67
C GLY A 6 6.27 -23.29 -11.75
N ARG A 7 5.51 -22.25 -12.09
CA ARG A 7 5.03 -21.17 -11.18
C ARG A 7 6.09 -20.45 -10.33
N VAL A 8 7.37 -20.56 -10.69
CA VAL A 8 8.48 -19.98 -9.94
C VAL A 8 9.40 -19.27 -10.90
N THR A 9 9.60 -17.98 -10.66
CA THR A 9 10.51 -17.12 -11.41
C THR A 9 11.81 -16.95 -10.64
N LEU A 10 12.92 -17.31 -11.28
CA LEU A 10 14.27 -17.28 -10.70
C LEU A 10 15.07 -16.10 -11.28
N PRO A 11 15.71 -15.24 -10.46
CA PRO A 11 16.64 -14.25 -10.97
C PRO A 11 17.96 -14.92 -11.40
N SER A 12 18.60 -14.42 -12.44
CA SER A 12 19.89 -14.93 -12.93
C SER A 12 20.74 -13.82 -13.52
N GLU A 13 22.05 -14.04 -13.57
CA GLU A 13 23.05 -13.09 -14.04
C GLU A 13 24.07 -13.74 -14.98
N SER A 14 24.80 -12.92 -15.74
CA SER A 14 25.89 -13.40 -16.60
C SER A 14 26.98 -14.11 -15.79
N ASN A 15 27.63 -15.12 -16.37
CA ASN A 15 28.70 -15.92 -15.73
C ASN A 15 28.26 -16.81 -14.54
N PHE A 16 26.97 -17.14 -14.43
CA PHE A 16 26.43 -17.98 -13.35
C PHE A 16 25.56 -19.15 -13.85
N LEU A 17 25.88 -19.67 -15.05
CA LEU A 17 25.03 -20.62 -15.78
C LEU A 17 24.83 -21.98 -15.08
N ASN A 18 25.87 -22.57 -14.49
CA ASN A 18 25.79 -23.92 -13.92
C ASN A 18 24.94 -23.92 -12.66
N GLU A 19 25.17 -22.95 -11.79
CA GLU A 19 24.42 -22.71 -10.57
C GLU A 19 22.97 -22.33 -10.90
N THR A 20 22.74 -21.56 -11.96
CA THR A 20 21.39 -21.28 -12.46
C THR A 20 20.65 -22.55 -12.89
N LYS A 21 21.31 -23.47 -13.61
CA LYS A 21 20.72 -24.78 -13.96
C LYS A 21 20.37 -25.59 -12.71
N GLU A 22 21.29 -25.63 -11.74
CA GLU A 22 21.03 -26.31 -10.47
C GLU A 22 19.79 -25.72 -9.78
N MET A 23 19.69 -24.38 -9.70
CA MET A 23 18.57 -23.71 -9.03
C MET A 23 17.25 -23.85 -9.77
N LEU A 24 17.25 -23.86 -11.10
CA LEU A 24 16.06 -24.18 -11.91
C LEU A 24 15.49 -25.55 -11.53
N ASP A 25 16.35 -26.56 -11.42
CA ASP A 25 15.96 -27.93 -11.07
C ASP A 25 15.61 -28.07 -9.57
N ARG A 26 16.38 -27.42 -8.69
CA ARG A 26 16.20 -27.53 -7.24
C ARG A 26 14.92 -26.85 -6.78
N TRP A 27 14.71 -25.60 -7.18
CA TRP A 27 13.51 -24.83 -6.81
C TRP A 27 12.32 -25.09 -7.73
N GLY A 28 12.50 -25.86 -8.81
CA GLY A 28 11.46 -26.19 -9.79
C GLY A 28 10.98 -24.97 -10.58
N ALA A 29 11.87 -24.03 -10.87
CA ALA A 29 11.55 -22.81 -11.60
C ALA A 29 11.28 -23.08 -13.09
N ASP A 30 10.40 -22.27 -13.67
CA ASP A 30 9.98 -22.34 -15.08
C ASP A 30 10.10 -20.99 -15.80
N ALA A 31 10.59 -19.96 -15.10
CA ALA A 31 10.91 -18.67 -15.67
C ALA A 31 12.23 -18.13 -15.10
N LEU A 32 12.96 -17.39 -15.94
CA LEU A 32 14.20 -16.70 -15.60
C LEU A 32 14.04 -15.20 -15.82
N ARG A 33 14.62 -14.40 -14.92
CA ARG A 33 14.63 -12.93 -14.99
C ARG A 33 16.04 -12.39 -14.83
N ASP A 34 16.39 -11.33 -15.56
CA ASP A 34 17.68 -10.66 -15.41
C ASP A 34 17.87 -10.02 -14.03
N SER A 35 18.95 -10.34 -13.32
CA SER A 35 19.33 -9.66 -12.06
C SER A 35 19.61 -8.18 -12.30
N ASP A 36 19.46 -7.35 -11.27
CA ASP A 36 19.52 -5.89 -11.40
C ASP A 36 20.85 -5.40 -11.96
N GLY A 37 20.77 -4.58 -13.01
CA GLY A 37 21.95 -4.02 -13.69
C GLY A 37 22.73 -5.04 -14.53
N THR A 38 22.24 -6.27 -14.67
CA THR A 38 22.87 -7.33 -15.47
C THR A 38 22.02 -7.71 -16.68
N LYS A 39 22.56 -8.54 -17.56
CA LYS A 39 21.82 -9.19 -18.65
C LYS A 39 22.08 -10.69 -18.65
N LEU A 40 21.09 -11.46 -19.09
CA LEU A 40 21.26 -12.90 -19.30
C LEU A 40 22.07 -13.13 -20.58
N ASP A 41 23.07 -14.00 -20.50
CA ASP A 41 23.81 -14.45 -21.68
C ASP A 41 22.96 -15.41 -22.53
N ALA A 42 23.37 -15.62 -23.79
CA ALA A 42 22.65 -16.47 -24.73
C ALA A 42 22.53 -17.93 -24.24
N ALA A 43 23.51 -18.42 -23.49
CA ALA A 43 23.49 -19.78 -22.96
C ALA A 43 22.44 -19.95 -21.85
N THR A 44 22.23 -18.90 -21.04
CA THR A 44 21.21 -18.85 -19.98
C THR A 44 19.82 -18.68 -20.58
N LYS A 45 19.67 -17.85 -21.61
CA LYS A 45 18.40 -17.70 -22.35
C LYS A 45 17.97 -18.97 -23.08
N ALA A 46 18.91 -19.85 -23.44
CA ALA A 46 18.63 -21.12 -24.10
C ALA A 46 18.18 -22.25 -23.15
N LEU A 47 18.04 -21.98 -21.85
CA LEU A 47 17.50 -22.94 -20.88
C LEU A 47 15.99 -23.12 -21.09
N ASP A 48 15.47 -24.28 -20.68
CA ASP A 48 14.03 -24.61 -20.74
C ASP A 48 13.24 -23.87 -19.65
N ALA A 49 13.09 -22.56 -19.84
CA ALA A 49 12.37 -21.63 -18.97
C ALA A 49 11.87 -20.43 -19.80
N LYS A 50 10.74 -19.84 -19.40
CA LYS A 50 10.29 -18.54 -19.94
C LYS A 50 11.30 -17.46 -19.61
N ILE A 51 11.60 -16.57 -20.55
CA ILE A 51 12.55 -15.48 -20.36
C ILE A 51 11.81 -14.18 -20.09
N TYR A 52 11.92 -13.69 -18.86
CA TYR A 52 11.42 -12.40 -18.44
C TYR A 52 12.53 -11.39 -18.64
N THR A 53 12.23 -10.29 -19.34
CA THR A 53 13.21 -9.23 -19.53
C THR A 53 12.65 -7.92 -19.02
N THR A 54 13.40 -7.32 -18.09
CA THR A 54 13.09 -6.02 -17.50
C THR A 54 13.13 -4.94 -18.59
N TYR A 55 12.06 -4.14 -18.68
CA TYR A 55 11.94 -3.03 -19.62
C TYR A 55 11.60 -1.72 -18.89
N PHE A 56 12.36 -0.67 -19.17
CA PHE A 56 12.16 0.67 -18.62
C PHE A 56 11.63 1.57 -19.72
N VAL A 57 10.45 2.17 -19.51
CA VAL A 57 9.77 2.93 -20.57
C VAL A 57 10.24 4.38 -20.63
N ALA A 58 10.42 5.00 -19.46
CA ALA A 58 10.60 6.45 -19.33
C ALA A 58 11.96 6.84 -18.74
N ARG A 59 12.95 5.94 -18.76
CA ARG A 59 14.33 6.18 -18.28
C ARG A 59 15.32 5.20 -18.92
N GLY A 60 16.62 5.40 -18.67
CA GLY A 60 17.70 4.54 -19.18
C GLY A 60 18.13 4.86 -20.61
N HIS A 61 17.65 5.99 -21.16
CA HIS A 61 17.92 6.46 -22.51
C HIS A 61 18.50 7.88 -22.49
N ASN A 62 19.63 8.06 -21.81
CA ASN A 62 20.22 9.39 -21.59
C ASN A 62 20.56 10.15 -22.87
N GLU A 63 20.94 9.48 -23.96
CA GLU A 63 21.19 10.14 -25.25
C GLU A 63 19.94 10.89 -25.74
N PHE A 64 18.78 10.24 -25.70
CA PHE A 64 17.50 10.87 -26.02
C PHE A 64 17.12 11.96 -25.01
N ALA A 65 17.21 11.67 -23.71
CA ALA A 65 16.80 12.61 -22.67
C ALA A 65 17.63 13.91 -22.70
N GLN A 66 18.94 13.83 -22.98
CA GLN A 66 19.82 14.99 -23.09
C GLN A 66 19.50 15.89 -24.30
N GLU A 67 18.96 15.34 -25.38
CA GLU A 67 18.50 16.10 -26.55
C GLU A 67 17.14 16.78 -26.31
N HIS A 68 16.37 16.32 -25.31
CA HIS A 68 15.01 16.74 -25.01
C HIS A 68 14.80 17.07 -23.52
N MET A 69 15.72 17.85 -22.93
CA MET A 69 15.66 18.22 -21.50
C MET A 69 14.39 18.99 -21.14
N ASP A 70 13.77 19.68 -22.09
CA ASP A 70 12.47 20.35 -21.95
C ASP A 70 11.28 19.38 -21.82
N GLU A 71 11.48 18.09 -22.12
CA GLU A 71 10.50 17.02 -21.95
C GLU A 71 10.81 16.09 -20.76
N CYS A 72 11.75 16.47 -19.89
CA CYS A 72 12.01 15.76 -18.63
C CYS A 72 10.76 15.74 -17.74
N GLN A 73 10.65 14.73 -16.88
CA GLN A 73 9.56 14.68 -15.90
C GLN A 73 9.62 15.91 -14.98
N GLN A 74 8.46 16.50 -14.73
CA GLN A 74 8.34 17.63 -13.82
C GLN A 74 7.80 17.18 -12.46
N MET A 75 8.10 17.99 -11.44
CA MET A 75 7.50 17.88 -10.12
C MET A 75 7.15 19.28 -9.62
N LEU A 76 6.18 19.34 -8.73
CA LEU A 76 5.82 20.57 -8.02
C LEU A 76 6.21 20.43 -6.56
N LEU A 77 7.11 21.30 -6.10
CA LEU A 77 7.73 21.26 -4.77
C LEU A 77 7.36 22.51 -3.97
N MET A 78 7.54 22.46 -2.65
CA MET A 78 7.31 23.59 -1.75
C MET A 78 8.57 23.90 -0.94
N SER A 79 8.91 25.18 -0.80
CA SER A 79 10.01 25.61 0.08
C SER A 79 9.69 25.29 1.54
N LYS A 80 10.70 25.36 2.41
CA LYS A 80 10.46 25.45 3.87
C LYS A 80 9.63 26.70 4.19
N HIS A 81 9.06 26.74 5.39
CA HIS A 81 8.46 27.95 5.94
C HIS A 81 9.54 28.97 6.27
N ASN A 82 9.36 30.22 5.84
CA ASN A 82 10.30 31.31 6.05
C ASN A 82 9.60 32.47 6.75
N VAL A 83 10.03 32.77 7.97
CA VAL A 83 9.51 33.91 8.74
C VAL A 83 10.10 35.21 8.21
N ALA A 84 9.26 36.14 7.77
CA ALA A 84 9.72 37.50 7.45
C ALA A 84 9.96 38.25 8.77
N THR A 85 11.16 38.79 9.01
CA THR A 85 11.42 39.68 10.18
C THR A 85 11.26 41.16 9.84
N GLU A 86 11.20 41.46 8.56
CA GLU A 86 11.09 42.80 7.98
C GLU A 86 10.00 42.80 6.92
N ASN A 87 9.84 43.92 6.20
CA ASN A 87 8.89 44.03 5.10
C ASN A 87 9.35 43.36 3.80
N THR A 88 10.48 42.66 3.83
CA THR A 88 11.05 41.91 2.71
C THR A 88 11.56 40.57 3.26
N VAL A 89 11.37 39.50 2.51
CA VAL A 89 11.96 38.19 2.80
C VAL A 89 12.48 37.56 1.52
N THR A 90 13.69 37.00 1.58
CA THR A 90 14.30 36.25 0.49
C THR A 90 14.37 34.78 0.87
N ILE A 91 13.85 33.93 0.00
CA ILE A 91 13.67 32.49 0.21
C ILE A 91 14.52 31.73 -0.80
N ASP A 92 15.46 30.91 -0.33
CA ASP A 92 16.04 29.81 -1.12
C ASP A 92 15.01 28.69 -1.18
N PHE A 93 14.31 28.60 -2.30
CA PHE A 93 13.20 27.66 -2.42
C PHE A 93 13.68 26.21 -2.61
N LEU A 94 14.93 26.01 -3.03
CA LEU A 94 15.57 24.69 -3.16
C LEU A 94 16.31 24.26 -1.87
N ASP A 95 16.29 25.06 -0.81
CA ASP A 95 16.91 24.70 0.47
C ASP A 95 16.38 23.35 1.02
N GLY A 96 17.30 22.40 1.18
CA GLY A 96 17.03 21.06 1.68
C GLY A 96 16.49 20.09 0.63
N TYR A 97 16.63 20.40 -0.67
CA TYR A 97 16.40 19.47 -1.78
C TYR A 97 17.72 19.01 -2.40
N TYR A 98 17.73 17.78 -2.93
CA TYR A 98 18.90 17.25 -3.60
C TYR A 98 19.05 17.84 -5.01
N ARG A 99 20.00 18.76 -5.19
CA ARG A 99 20.21 19.48 -6.46
C ARG A 99 20.74 18.60 -7.60
N GLU A 100 21.15 17.36 -7.33
CA GLU A 100 21.43 16.36 -8.37
C GLU A 100 20.19 15.57 -8.79
N GLN A 101 19.11 15.60 -7.99
CA GLN A 101 17.83 14.99 -8.37
C GLN A 101 16.98 15.95 -9.20
N VAL A 102 16.96 17.24 -8.81
CA VAL A 102 16.01 18.22 -9.36
C VAL A 102 16.66 19.57 -9.66
N VAL A 103 16.14 20.26 -10.67
CA VAL A 103 16.51 21.64 -11.04
C VAL A 103 15.26 22.48 -11.30
N ALA A 104 15.30 23.77 -10.98
CA ALA A 104 14.16 24.67 -11.18
C ALA A 104 13.75 24.77 -12.67
N ASP A 105 12.45 24.78 -12.93
CA ASP A 105 11.92 25.02 -14.28
C ASP A 105 11.80 26.52 -14.54
N TYR A 106 12.69 27.03 -15.39
CA TYR A 106 12.65 28.40 -15.93
C TYR A 106 12.28 28.45 -17.42
N VAL A 107 11.95 27.31 -18.03
CA VAL A 107 11.39 27.28 -19.40
C VAL A 107 9.98 27.88 -19.38
N HIS A 108 9.23 27.60 -18.32
CA HIS A 108 7.90 28.14 -18.09
C HIS A 108 7.93 29.33 -17.12
N ASP A 109 7.05 30.32 -17.34
CA ASP A 109 7.02 31.55 -16.54
C ASP A 109 6.65 31.26 -15.06
N PRO A 110 7.56 31.51 -14.10
CA PRO A 110 7.27 31.35 -12.68
C PRO A 110 6.05 32.16 -12.22
N LYS A 111 5.79 33.33 -12.81
CA LYS A 111 4.65 34.18 -12.42
C LYS A 111 3.30 33.59 -12.78
N LYS A 112 3.25 32.66 -13.74
CA LYS A 112 2.04 31.93 -14.12
C LYS A 112 1.86 30.65 -13.31
N TRP A 113 2.96 29.95 -13.03
CA TRP A 113 2.90 28.55 -12.58
C TRP A 113 3.36 28.32 -11.15
N TRP A 114 4.03 29.28 -10.52
CA TRP A 114 4.45 29.20 -9.13
C TRP A 114 3.50 30.00 -8.25
N GLU A 115 3.44 29.64 -6.98
CA GLU A 115 2.56 30.30 -6.01
C GLU A 115 3.35 30.65 -4.76
N VAL A 116 3.20 31.87 -4.27
CA VAL A 116 3.77 32.30 -3.00
C VAL A 116 2.61 32.50 -2.03
N ILE A 117 2.66 31.85 -0.88
CA ILE A 117 1.57 31.88 0.11
C ILE A 117 2.11 32.42 1.42
N ASP A 118 1.39 33.39 1.98
CA ASP A 118 1.50 33.76 3.38
C ASP A 118 0.77 32.68 4.19
N ARG A 119 1.54 31.76 4.79
CA ARG A 119 1.02 30.63 5.56
C ARG A 119 0.40 31.04 6.88
N THR A 120 0.65 32.26 7.35
CA THR A 120 0.01 32.80 8.57
C THR A 120 -1.44 33.21 8.29
N THR A 121 -1.75 33.69 7.10
CA THR A 121 -3.12 34.10 6.71
C THR A 121 -3.82 33.13 5.78
N GLY A 122 -3.05 32.28 5.08
CA GLY A 122 -3.54 31.42 4.00
C GLY A 122 -3.69 32.14 2.66
N GLU A 123 -3.36 33.43 2.58
CA GLU A 123 -3.56 34.25 1.39
C GLU A 123 -2.40 34.09 0.38
N VAL A 124 -2.75 34.13 -0.90
CA VAL A 124 -1.78 34.12 -2.00
C VAL A 124 -1.16 35.50 -2.14
N VAL A 125 0.17 35.57 -2.11
CA VAL A 125 0.91 36.82 -2.33
C VAL A 125 0.81 37.21 -3.80
N PRO A 126 0.37 38.45 -4.13
CA PRO A 126 0.24 38.90 -5.51
C PRO A 126 1.54 38.75 -6.30
N VAL A 127 1.44 38.35 -7.57
CA VAL A 127 2.60 38.11 -8.46
C VAL A 127 3.51 39.33 -8.61
N SER A 128 2.97 40.54 -8.47
CA SER A 128 3.71 41.81 -8.49
C SER A 128 4.55 42.08 -7.23
N CYS A 129 4.29 41.34 -6.15
CA CYS A 129 4.91 41.52 -4.85
C CYS A 129 6.07 40.56 -4.60
N TRP A 130 6.51 39.78 -5.57
CA TRP A 130 7.73 38.98 -5.45
C TRP A 130 8.54 39.00 -6.73
N GLU A 131 9.77 38.51 -6.73
CA GLU A 131 10.65 38.36 -7.90
C GLU A 131 11.50 37.10 -7.75
N VAL A 132 11.92 36.50 -8.86
CA VAL A 132 12.82 35.34 -8.87
C VAL A 132 14.21 35.75 -9.37
N ASP A 133 15.25 35.41 -8.62
CA ASP A 133 16.65 35.42 -9.07
C ASP A 133 16.99 34.02 -9.58
N GLN A 134 16.93 33.84 -10.90
CA GLN A 134 17.11 32.54 -11.56
C GLN A 134 18.54 32.01 -11.45
N ASP A 135 19.54 32.88 -11.29
CA ASP A 135 20.95 32.46 -11.17
C ASP A 135 21.25 31.88 -9.78
N LYS A 136 20.43 32.21 -8.77
CA LYS A 136 20.63 31.82 -7.37
C LYS A 136 19.52 30.95 -6.80
N ASP A 137 18.47 30.69 -7.56
CA ASP A 137 17.26 30.00 -7.10
C ASP A 137 16.64 30.67 -5.85
N LEU A 138 16.50 31.99 -5.90
CA LEU A 138 15.91 32.78 -4.80
C LEU A 138 14.61 33.45 -5.21
N VAL A 139 13.62 33.44 -4.32
CA VAL A 139 12.42 34.30 -4.43
C VAL A 139 12.51 35.40 -3.40
N THR A 140 12.39 36.66 -3.81
CA THR A 140 12.30 37.81 -2.90
C THR A 140 10.88 38.35 -2.89
N ILE A 141 10.23 38.32 -1.73
CA ILE A 141 8.92 38.89 -1.48
C ILE A 141 9.08 40.32 -0.96
N LYS A 142 8.42 41.27 -1.61
CA LYS A 142 8.32 42.69 -1.24
C LYS A 142 7.00 42.90 -0.49
N ASP A 143 7.00 43.86 0.44
CA ASP A 143 5.85 44.18 1.29
C ASP A 143 5.33 42.99 2.12
N ALA A 144 6.23 42.10 2.52
CA ALA A 144 5.93 41.04 3.47
C ALA A 144 5.45 41.65 4.81
N VAL A 145 4.48 41.02 5.45
CA VAL A 145 4.10 41.37 6.83
C VAL A 145 5.12 40.77 7.80
N PRO A 146 5.78 41.58 8.65
CA PRO A 146 6.71 41.07 9.64
C PRO A 146 6.05 40.05 10.57
N PHE A 147 6.79 38.99 10.87
CA PHE A 147 6.45 37.81 11.66
C PHE A 147 5.39 36.89 11.06
N HIS A 148 5.07 37.05 9.78
CA HIS A 148 4.35 36.03 9.02
C HIS A 148 5.32 35.02 8.39
N GLU A 149 4.83 33.81 8.16
CA GLU A 149 5.55 32.75 7.45
C GLU A 149 5.15 32.67 5.99
N TYR A 150 6.13 32.51 5.12
CA TYR A 150 5.92 32.41 3.68
C TYR A 150 6.52 31.14 3.11
N THR A 151 5.87 30.60 2.09
CA THR A 151 6.37 29.48 1.28
C THR A 151 6.23 29.80 -0.20
N VAL A 152 7.09 29.17 -1.00
CA VAL A 152 7.01 29.16 -2.46
C VAL A 152 6.70 27.74 -2.91
N SER A 153 5.65 27.57 -3.71
CA SER A 153 5.37 26.36 -4.49
C SER A 153 5.92 26.56 -5.90
N PHE A 154 6.85 25.71 -6.34
CA PHE A 154 7.66 25.91 -7.55
C PHE A 154 7.86 24.62 -8.34
N PHE A 155 7.91 24.77 -9.67
CA PHE A 155 8.16 23.66 -10.59
C PHE A 155 9.65 23.35 -10.72
N VAL A 156 9.95 22.06 -10.82
CA VAL A 156 11.28 21.53 -11.12
C VAL A 156 11.20 20.48 -12.23
N TYR A 157 12.31 20.28 -12.94
CA TYR A 157 12.57 19.06 -13.70
C TYR A 157 13.30 18.05 -12.81
N ALA A 158 12.87 16.79 -12.87
CA ALA A 158 13.61 15.66 -12.34
C ALA A 158 14.71 15.28 -13.34
N ILE A 159 15.97 15.42 -12.92
CA ILE A 159 17.16 15.11 -13.72
C ILE A 159 17.86 13.82 -13.29
N TRP A 160 17.28 13.13 -12.30
CA TRP A 160 17.71 11.80 -11.88
C TRP A 160 16.49 10.96 -11.46
N ASP A 161 16.28 9.83 -12.13
CA ASP A 161 15.22 8.88 -11.81
C ASP A 161 15.32 8.40 -10.35
N PRO A 162 14.25 8.49 -9.55
CA PRO A 162 14.33 8.18 -8.12
C PRO A 162 14.72 6.73 -7.81
N THR A 163 14.22 5.75 -8.58
CA THR A 163 14.58 4.33 -8.37
C THR A 163 16.04 4.06 -8.75
N GLN A 164 16.50 4.62 -9.88
CA GLN A 164 17.90 4.47 -10.29
C GLN A 164 18.84 5.16 -9.30
N MET A 165 18.47 6.34 -8.79
CA MET A 165 19.20 7.06 -7.75
C MET A 165 19.30 6.23 -6.47
N TYR A 166 18.19 5.69 -5.97
CA TYR A 166 18.19 4.81 -4.79
C TYR A 166 19.14 3.62 -4.98
N ASN A 167 19.04 2.93 -6.11
CA ASN A 167 19.90 1.78 -6.41
C ASN A 167 21.37 2.18 -6.56
N HIS A 168 21.65 3.33 -7.19
CA HIS A 168 23.00 3.85 -7.37
C HIS A 168 23.67 4.14 -6.03
N ILE A 169 22.97 4.86 -5.15
CA ILE A 169 23.47 5.22 -3.82
C ILE A 169 23.64 3.97 -2.95
N THR A 170 22.64 3.09 -2.91
CA THR A 170 22.64 1.89 -2.07
C THR A 170 23.73 0.89 -2.46
N ASN A 171 23.96 0.71 -3.76
CA ASN A 171 24.97 -0.22 -4.27
C ASN A 171 26.33 0.43 -4.56
N ASN A 172 26.46 1.74 -4.32
CA ASN A 172 27.65 2.53 -4.60
C ASN A 172 28.18 2.33 -6.04
N TRP A 173 27.34 2.62 -7.04
CA TRP A 173 27.68 2.43 -8.46
C TRP A 173 28.74 3.40 -9.02
N GLY A 174 29.26 4.35 -8.21
CA GLY A 174 30.37 5.23 -8.57
C GLY A 174 30.03 6.17 -9.72
N ASP A 175 30.87 6.27 -10.75
CA ASP A 175 30.69 7.22 -11.85
C ASP A 175 29.66 6.77 -12.92
N LYS A 176 28.79 5.81 -12.59
CA LYS A 176 27.74 5.36 -13.52
C LYS A 176 26.79 6.53 -13.82
N PRO A 177 26.53 6.88 -15.09
CA PRO A 177 25.63 7.98 -15.43
C PRO A 177 24.26 7.86 -14.76
N HIS A 178 23.72 9.00 -14.34
CA HIS A 178 22.40 9.10 -13.71
C HIS A 178 21.32 9.00 -14.78
N ASP A 179 20.38 8.08 -14.64
CA ASP A 179 19.28 7.94 -15.61
C ASP A 179 18.38 9.18 -15.52
N ILE A 180 18.19 9.90 -16.63
CA ILE A 180 17.31 11.06 -16.70
C ILE A 180 15.89 10.60 -17.09
N PRO A 181 14.85 10.86 -16.26
CA PRO A 181 13.49 10.46 -16.56
C PRO A 181 12.79 11.47 -17.49
N PHE A 182 11.96 10.99 -18.42
CA PHE A 182 11.24 11.83 -19.39
C PHE A 182 9.71 11.59 -19.36
N ASP A 183 8.93 12.62 -19.70
CA ASP A 183 7.47 12.61 -19.64
C ASP A 183 6.85 12.18 -20.98
N VAL A 184 6.26 10.98 -21.04
CA VAL A 184 5.64 10.46 -22.26
C VAL A 184 4.38 11.21 -22.72
N ARG A 185 3.87 12.17 -21.93
CA ARG A 185 2.84 13.12 -22.38
C ARG A 185 3.41 14.10 -23.41
N GLN A 186 4.72 14.32 -23.41
CA GLN A 186 5.39 15.15 -24.38
C GLN A 186 5.55 14.44 -25.73
N ALA A 187 5.65 15.24 -26.79
CA ALA A 187 5.48 14.74 -28.15
C ALA A 187 6.65 13.82 -28.58
N ASN A 188 7.89 14.24 -28.33
CA ASN A 188 9.06 13.45 -28.73
C ASN A 188 9.21 12.23 -27.81
N SER A 189 9.03 12.41 -26.50
CA SER A 189 9.12 11.36 -25.48
C SER A 189 8.08 10.27 -25.66
N GLY A 190 6.83 10.65 -25.95
CA GLY A 190 5.77 9.70 -26.24
C GLY A 190 6.00 8.91 -27.55
N ALA A 191 6.55 9.55 -28.58
CA ALA A 191 6.93 8.88 -29.82
C ALA A 191 8.11 7.93 -29.61
N PHE A 192 9.15 8.40 -28.89
CA PHE A 192 10.34 7.61 -28.57
C PHE A 192 10.00 6.36 -27.76
N ALA A 193 9.21 6.47 -26.68
CA ALA A 193 8.81 5.33 -25.87
C ALA A 193 8.14 4.23 -26.70
N LYS A 194 7.30 4.62 -27.67
CA LYS A 194 6.62 3.70 -28.58
C LYS A 194 7.56 3.06 -29.60
N ASP A 195 8.34 3.88 -30.30
CA ASP A 195 9.18 3.40 -31.41
C ASP A 195 10.39 2.62 -30.91
N TYR A 196 10.94 3.01 -29.75
CA TYR A 196 12.00 2.26 -29.09
C TYR A 196 11.54 0.87 -28.65
N LEU A 197 10.32 0.73 -28.10
CA LEU A 197 9.78 -0.60 -27.74
C LEU A 197 9.72 -1.55 -28.95
N LYS A 198 9.25 -1.06 -30.11
CA LYS A 198 9.21 -1.87 -31.33
C LYS A 198 10.60 -2.35 -31.73
N GLN A 199 11.58 -1.46 -31.73
CA GLN A 199 12.96 -1.81 -32.08
C GLN A 199 13.56 -2.77 -31.05
N TRP A 200 13.33 -2.50 -29.76
CA TRP A 200 13.79 -3.34 -28.67
C TRP A 200 13.23 -4.77 -28.76
N LEU A 201 11.96 -4.94 -29.15
CA LEU A 201 11.35 -6.26 -29.37
C LEU A 201 12.01 -7.02 -30.52
N ILE A 202 12.43 -6.32 -31.59
CA ILE A 202 13.20 -6.92 -32.70
C ILE A 202 14.57 -7.38 -32.21
N ASP A 203 15.21 -6.58 -31.36
CA ASP A 203 16.58 -6.82 -30.86
C ASP A 203 16.62 -7.85 -29.72
N ASN A 204 15.47 -8.20 -29.12
CA ASN A 204 15.35 -9.17 -28.02
C ASN A 204 14.40 -10.33 -28.38
N PRO A 205 14.72 -11.13 -29.41
CA PRO A 205 13.83 -12.19 -29.90
C PRO A 205 13.61 -13.32 -28.88
N ASP A 206 14.51 -13.51 -27.92
CA ASP A 206 14.42 -14.59 -26.92
C ASP A 206 13.57 -14.22 -25.70
N THR A 207 13.11 -12.98 -25.57
CA THR A 207 12.21 -12.59 -24.46
C THR A 207 10.85 -13.26 -24.67
N ASP A 208 10.25 -13.84 -23.64
CA ASP A 208 8.85 -14.33 -23.69
C ASP A 208 7.88 -13.34 -23.02
N VAL A 209 8.34 -12.70 -21.94
CA VAL A 209 7.57 -11.76 -21.12
C VAL A 209 8.33 -10.45 -21.01
N VAL A 210 7.71 -9.37 -21.49
CA VAL A 210 8.19 -8.00 -21.26
C VAL A 210 7.73 -7.57 -19.89
N ARG A 211 8.68 -7.47 -18.95
CA ARG A 211 8.43 -7.02 -17.59
C ARG A 211 8.62 -5.51 -17.52
N PHE A 212 7.56 -4.78 -17.82
CA PHE A 212 7.47 -3.34 -17.62
C PHE A 212 7.78 -3.02 -16.15
N THR A 213 8.87 -2.30 -15.89
CA THR A 213 9.36 -1.97 -14.52
C THR A 213 9.59 -0.46 -14.37
N THR A 214 8.56 0.38 -14.47
CA THR A 214 7.15 0.02 -14.66
C THR A 214 6.64 0.65 -15.95
N PHE A 215 5.92 1.77 -15.87
CA PHE A 215 5.48 2.53 -17.03
C PHE A 215 6.08 3.93 -16.96
N PHE A 216 5.25 4.93 -16.67
CA PHE A 216 5.58 6.32 -16.98
C PHE A 216 6.00 7.10 -15.74
N TYR A 217 5.14 7.19 -14.74
CA TYR A 217 5.32 8.12 -13.62
C TYR A 217 5.67 7.41 -12.33
N HIS A 218 6.77 7.84 -11.72
CA HIS A 218 7.24 7.36 -10.42
C HIS A 218 6.25 7.76 -9.31
N PHE A 219 6.13 6.93 -8.27
CA PHE A 219 5.50 7.36 -7.03
C PHE A 219 6.26 8.54 -6.41
N THR A 220 5.61 9.34 -5.57
CA THR A 220 6.27 10.49 -4.95
C THR A 220 7.49 10.03 -4.15
N LEU A 221 8.70 10.40 -4.60
CA LEU A 221 9.95 10.09 -3.93
C LEU A 221 10.97 11.21 -4.19
N VAL A 222 11.24 12.00 -3.16
CA VAL A 222 12.13 13.18 -3.24
C VAL A 222 13.21 13.08 -2.19
N PHE A 223 14.43 13.49 -2.53
CA PHE A 223 15.62 13.41 -1.70
C PHE A 223 16.05 14.78 -1.18
N ASN A 224 16.71 14.79 -0.03
CA ASN A 224 17.26 15.98 0.61
C ASN A 224 18.71 16.24 0.16
N ASP A 225 19.24 17.38 0.59
CA ASP A 225 20.61 17.83 0.34
C ASP A 225 21.73 16.87 0.82
N GLN A 226 21.38 15.83 1.59
CA GLN A 226 22.28 14.76 2.03
C GLN A 226 22.13 13.46 1.24
N ALA A 227 21.43 13.49 0.09
CA ALA A 227 21.11 12.31 -0.71
C ALA A 227 20.36 11.22 0.09
N LYS A 228 19.49 11.63 1.01
CA LYS A 228 18.57 10.75 1.74
C LYS A 228 17.13 11.08 1.37
N GLU A 229 16.24 10.12 1.53
CA GLU A 229 14.81 10.35 1.38
C GLU A 229 14.36 11.56 2.24
N LYS A 230 13.72 12.53 1.58
CA LYS A 230 13.11 13.70 2.21
C LYS A 230 11.65 13.44 2.52
N PHE A 231 10.92 12.87 1.56
CA PHE A 231 9.56 12.38 1.71
C PHE A 231 9.23 11.35 0.63
N VAL A 232 8.32 10.44 0.98
CA VAL A 232 7.84 9.37 0.12
C VAL A 232 6.33 9.18 0.30
N ASP A 233 5.64 8.95 -0.80
CA ASP A 233 4.30 8.34 -0.81
C ASP A 233 4.25 7.37 -1.98
N TRP A 234 4.16 6.07 -1.67
CA TRP A 234 4.15 5.00 -2.66
C TRP A 234 2.95 5.07 -3.63
N PHE A 235 1.91 5.83 -3.28
CA PHE A 235 0.71 6.07 -4.09
C PHE A 235 0.61 7.51 -4.61
N GLY A 236 1.59 8.35 -4.31
CA GLY A 236 1.54 9.77 -4.57
C GLY A 236 1.70 10.13 -6.04
N TYR A 237 0.95 11.13 -6.50
CA TYR A 237 0.93 11.58 -7.90
C TYR A 237 1.99 12.65 -8.23
N GLY A 238 2.97 12.86 -7.36
CA GLY A 238 3.91 14.00 -7.44
C GLY A 238 4.73 14.07 -8.72
N ALA A 239 5.11 12.94 -9.31
CA ALA A 239 5.89 12.89 -10.56
C ALA A 239 5.03 12.91 -11.83
N THR A 240 3.70 12.99 -11.70
CA THR A 240 2.77 13.03 -12.86
C THR A 240 2.50 14.45 -13.35
N VAL A 241 2.93 15.45 -12.57
CA VAL A 241 2.58 16.85 -12.76
C VAL A 241 3.53 17.46 -13.78
N SER A 242 2.97 18.03 -14.84
CA SER A 242 3.70 18.85 -15.80
C SER A 242 2.86 20.04 -16.23
N ILE A 243 3.50 21.09 -16.73
CA ILE A 243 2.77 22.28 -17.22
C ILE A 243 1.75 21.88 -18.29
N LYS A 244 2.16 20.99 -19.19
CA LYS A 244 1.28 20.43 -20.21
C LYS A 244 0.09 19.67 -19.61
N ALA A 245 0.32 18.85 -18.58
CA ALA A 245 -0.77 18.15 -17.90
C ALA A 245 -1.77 19.12 -17.27
N LEU A 246 -1.30 20.23 -16.67
CA LEU A 246 -2.18 21.24 -16.07
C LEU A 246 -2.96 22.05 -17.13
N GLU A 247 -2.35 22.40 -18.25
CA GLU A 247 -3.04 23.09 -19.34
C GLU A 247 -4.11 22.20 -19.99
N GLU A 248 -3.81 20.91 -20.21
CA GLU A 248 -4.77 19.94 -20.73
C GLU A 248 -5.89 19.64 -19.72
N PHE A 249 -5.57 19.59 -18.43
CA PHE A 249 -6.57 19.48 -17.36
C PHE A 249 -7.55 20.67 -17.38
N GLU A 250 -7.04 21.90 -17.43
CA GLU A 250 -7.88 23.10 -17.47
C GLU A 250 -8.79 23.11 -18.70
N GLN A 251 -8.27 22.71 -19.86
CA GLN A 251 -9.05 22.61 -21.10
C GLN A 251 -10.20 21.59 -20.99
N GLU A 252 -9.98 20.48 -20.28
CA GLU A 252 -10.97 19.41 -20.15
C GLU A 252 -12.00 19.66 -19.04
N TYR A 253 -11.54 20.08 -17.85
CA TYR A 253 -12.38 20.25 -16.67
C TYR A 253 -12.98 21.66 -16.55
N GLY A 254 -12.46 22.63 -17.31
CA GLY A 254 -12.95 24.01 -17.33
C GLY A 254 -12.54 24.86 -16.13
N TYR A 255 -11.55 24.42 -15.34
CA TYR A 255 -10.92 25.20 -14.28
C TYR A 255 -9.44 24.84 -14.13
N ALA A 256 -8.63 25.82 -13.74
CA ALA A 256 -7.20 25.61 -13.49
C ALA A 256 -6.95 25.07 -12.07
N LEU A 257 -6.07 24.08 -11.97
CA LEU A 257 -5.50 23.66 -10.68
C LEU A 257 -4.47 24.69 -10.22
N ARG A 258 -4.48 24.99 -8.93
CA ARG A 258 -3.42 25.78 -8.29
C ARG A 258 -2.25 24.88 -7.93
N PRO A 259 -1.03 25.43 -7.79
CA PRO A 259 0.05 24.70 -7.15
C PRO A 259 -0.34 24.11 -5.78
N GLU A 260 -1.14 24.84 -5.01
CA GLU A 260 -1.64 24.38 -3.71
C GLU A 260 -2.54 23.14 -3.78
N ASP A 261 -3.26 22.91 -4.90
CA ASP A 261 -4.06 21.68 -5.08
C ASP A 261 -3.19 20.42 -5.22
N ILE A 262 -1.88 20.61 -5.48
CA ILE A 262 -0.90 19.54 -5.67
C ILE A 262 0.05 19.42 -4.47
N VAL A 263 0.63 20.53 -4.00
CA VAL A 263 1.57 20.49 -2.87
C VAL A 263 0.87 20.30 -1.53
N ASP A 264 -0.43 20.65 -1.41
CA ASP A 264 -1.28 20.49 -0.24
C ASP A 264 -0.56 20.85 1.07
N ASN A 265 -0.21 22.12 1.28
CA ASN A 265 0.51 22.59 2.46
C ASN A 265 1.86 21.88 2.75
N GLY A 266 2.45 21.22 1.75
CA GLY A 266 3.65 20.41 1.89
C GLY A 266 3.39 18.96 2.30
N TYR A 267 2.13 18.52 2.34
CA TYR A 267 1.75 17.11 2.50
C TYR A 267 1.77 16.35 1.18
N TYR A 268 1.87 17.05 0.05
CA TYR A 268 1.96 16.48 -1.30
C TYR A 268 0.84 15.49 -1.62
N ASN A 269 -0.38 15.82 -1.17
CA ASN A 269 -1.56 14.97 -1.27
C ASN A 269 -1.32 13.53 -0.79
N SER A 270 -0.59 13.39 0.33
CA SER A 270 -0.40 12.10 0.99
C SER A 270 -1.71 11.34 1.08
N THR A 271 -1.70 10.02 0.86
CA THR A 271 -2.91 9.18 0.99
C THR A 271 -3.59 9.24 2.36
N PHE A 272 -2.92 9.78 3.38
CA PHE A 272 -3.47 10.05 4.71
C PHE A 272 -4.36 11.30 4.76
N ARG A 273 -4.25 12.20 3.79
CA ARG A 273 -5.06 13.41 3.65
C ARG A 273 -6.41 13.07 3.05
N VAL A 274 -7.48 13.60 3.63
CA VAL A 274 -8.81 13.50 3.01
C VAL A 274 -8.73 14.17 1.63
N PRO A 275 -8.90 13.43 0.53
CA PRO A 275 -8.64 13.96 -0.80
C PRO A 275 -9.69 15.00 -1.18
N THR A 276 -9.23 16.15 -1.66
CA THR A 276 -10.11 17.18 -2.21
C THR A 276 -10.71 16.72 -3.52
N ARG A 277 -11.84 17.33 -3.92
CA ARG A 277 -12.42 17.10 -5.25
C ARG A 277 -11.41 17.40 -6.36
N ALA A 278 -10.66 18.50 -6.24
CA ALA A 278 -9.69 18.90 -7.24
C ALA A 278 -8.60 17.83 -7.45
N TYR A 279 -8.12 17.23 -6.36
CA TYR A 279 -7.15 16.14 -6.45
C TYR A 279 -7.75 14.85 -7.04
N ARG A 280 -9.00 14.51 -6.71
CA ARG A 280 -9.68 13.36 -7.32
C ARG A 280 -9.89 13.53 -8.83
N ASP A 281 -10.32 14.72 -9.24
CA ASP A 281 -10.49 15.07 -10.66
C ASP A 281 -9.14 14.95 -11.40
N TYR A 282 -8.04 15.41 -10.78
CA TYR A 282 -6.70 15.27 -11.31
C TYR A 282 -6.24 13.80 -11.39
N MET A 283 -6.48 13.00 -10.35
CA MET A 283 -6.17 11.57 -10.35
C MET A 283 -6.90 10.83 -11.49
N ASP A 284 -8.19 11.08 -11.69
CA ASP A 284 -8.96 10.49 -12.80
C ASP A 284 -8.38 10.88 -14.17
N PHE A 285 -8.06 12.16 -14.34
CA PHE A 285 -7.44 12.68 -15.56
C PHE A 285 -6.12 11.98 -15.90
N ILE A 286 -5.25 11.81 -14.91
CA ILE A 286 -3.97 11.12 -15.07
C ILE A 286 -4.18 9.63 -15.35
N GLN A 287 -5.10 8.96 -14.64
CA GLN A 287 -5.38 7.54 -14.84
C GLN A 287 -5.84 7.24 -16.27
N ARG A 288 -6.75 8.05 -16.83
CA ARG A 288 -7.23 7.88 -18.21
C ARG A 288 -6.09 8.03 -19.22
N PHE A 289 -5.18 8.97 -19.01
CA PHE A 289 -4.00 9.15 -19.85
C PHE A 289 -3.06 7.94 -19.76
N VAL A 290 -2.70 7.52 -18.55
CA VAL A 290 -1.77 6.41 -18.30
C VAL A 290 -2.34 5.10 -18.85
N ALA A 291 -3.60 4.79 -18.57
CA ALA A 291 -4.22 3.55 -19.06
C ALA A 291 -4.22 3.48 -20.59
N LYS A 292 -4.57 4.59 -21.26
CA LYS A 292 -4.53 4.67 -22.73
C LYS A 292 -3.12 4.46 -23.28
N LYS A 293 -2.12 5.10 -22.69
CA LYS A 293 -0.73 5.01 -23.16
C LYS A 293 -0.10 3.64 -22.87
N ALA A 294 -0.38 3.06 -21.71
CA ALA A 294 0.07 1.73 -21.35
C ALA A 294 -0.54 0.69 -22.30
N LYS A 295 -1.83 0.82 -22.64
CA LYS A 295 -2.50 -0.03 -23.63
C LYS A 295 -1.77 -0.03 -24.98
N GLU A 296 -1.37 1.14 -25.48
CA GLU A 296 -0.62 1.25 -26.75
C GLU A 296 0.69 0.42 -26.71
N LEU A 297 1.39 0.40 -25.58
CA LEU A 297 2.62 -0.39 -25.42
C LEU A 297 2.35 -1.89 -25.27
N VAL A 298 1.31 -2.24 -24.52
CA VAL A 298 0.86 -3.63 -24.34
C VAL A 298 0.44 -4.24 -25.68
N GLU A 299 -0.31 -3.50 -26.51
CA GLU A 299 -0.71 -3.95 -27.84
C GLU A 299 0.52 -4.23 -28.73
N ILE A 300 1.55 -3.37 -28.70
CA ILE A 300 2.82 -3.60 -29.43
C ILE A 300 3.52 -4.88 -28.94
N THR A 301 3.56 -5.10 -27.62
CA THR A 301 4.12 -6.31 -27.03
C THR A 301 3.37 -7.57 -27.48
N HIS A 302 2.04 -7.51 -27.50
CA HIS A 302 1.19 -8.62 -27.97
C HIS A 302 1.33 -8.87 -29.47
N GLU A 303 1.43 -7.83 -30.29
CA GLU A 303 1.67 -7.93 -31.74
C GLU A 303 3.02 -8.63 -32.05
N ALA A 304 4.02 -8.44 -31.19
CA ALA A 304 5.29 -9.17 -31.26
C ALA A 304 5.22 -10.60 -30.70
N GLY A 305 4.05 -11.03 -30.21
CA GLY A 305 3.82 -12.37 -29.66
C GLY A 305 4.45 -12.59 -28.28
N ARG A 306 4.51 -11.55 -27.44
CA ARG A 306 5.06 -11.57 -26.08
C ARG A 306 3.97 -11.26 -25.06
N GLU A 307 4.15 -11.72 -23.82
CA GLU A 307 3.28 -11.31 -22.70
C GLU A 307 3.75 -9.95 -22.15
N ALA A 308 2.81 -9.11 -21.71
CA ALA A 308 3.04 -7.85 -21.04
C ALA A 308 2.76 -7.96 -19.54
N MET A 309 3.80 -7.85 -18.73
CA MET A 309 3.72 -7.91 -17.28
C MET A 309 4.10 -6.56 -16.68
N MET A 310 3.28 -6.05 -15.76
CA MET A 310 3.55 -4.82 -15.01
C MET A 310 4.16 -5.14 -13.64
N PHE A 311 5.20 -4.43 -13.24
CA PHE A 311 5.64 -4.40 -11.85
C PHE A 311 4.78 -3.42 -11.03
N LEU A 312 4.21 -3.86 -9.91
CA LEU A 312 3.51 -3.01 -8.96
C LEU A 312 4.53 -2.32 -8.05
N GLY A 313 5.07 -1.20 -8.53
CA GLY A 313 6.10 -0.39 -7.88
C GLY A 313 6.74 0.58 -8.88
N ASP A 314 7.75 1.34 -8.46
CA ASP A 314 8.49 2.28 -9.30
C ASP A 314 7.54 3.25 -10.07
N ASN A 315 7.57 3.21 -11.41
CA ASN A 315 6.77 4.06 -12.30
C ASN A 315 5.33 3.57 -12.53
N TRP A 316 4.60 3.22 -11.46
CA TRP A 316 3.25 2.62 -11.56
C TRP A 316 2.08 3.61 -11.45
N ILE A 317 2.34 4.88 -11.14
CA ILE A 317 1.27 5.83 -10.82
C ILE A 317 0.36 6.09 -12.02
N GLY A 318 -0.94 6.13 -11.77
CA GLY A 318 -1.99 6.28 -12.76
C GLY A 318 -2.45 4.96 -13.40
N THR A 319 -1.75 3.83 -13.18
CA THR A 319 -2.24 2.52 -13.63
C THR A 319 -3.44 2.05 -12.80
N GLU A 320 -3.35 2.24 -11.48
CA GLU A 320 -4.41 1.99 -10.50
C GLU A 320 -5.09 0.62 -10.64
N PRO A 321 -4.46 -0.49 -10.18
CA PRO A 321 -4.95 -1.86 -10.38
C PRO A 321 -6.38 -2.14 -9.92
N TYR A 322 -6.87 -1.36 -8.95
CA TYR A 322 -8.23 -1.45 -8.43
C TYR A 322 -9.17 -0.35 -8.93
N GLY A 323 -8.66 0.53 -9.79
CA GLY A 323 -9.38 1.61 -10.45
C GLY A 323 -10.15 1.15 -11.69
N PRO A 324 -11.01 2.01 -12.24
CA PRO A 324 -11.95 1.64 -13.30
C PRO A 324 -11.29 1.42 -14.67
N TYR A 325 -10.08 1.96 -14.90
CA TYR A 325 -9.42 1.93 -16.22
C TYR A 325 -8.37 0.84 -16.37
N PHE A 326 -8.07 0.08 -15.32
CA PHE A 326 -6.92 -0.84 -15.31
C PHE A 326 -7.10 -2.02 -16.27
N GLU A 327 -8.29 -2.62 -16.32
CA GLU A 327 -8.58 -3.75 -17.21
C GLU A 327 -8.42 -3.37 -18.70
N ASP A 328 -8.71 -2.11 -19.05
CA ASP A 328 -8.61 -1.61 -20.43
C ASP A 328 -7.17 -1.56 -20.95
N ILE A 329 -6.17 -1.59 -20.06
CA ILE A 329 -4.74 -1.66 -20.41
C ILE A 329 -4.42 -3.00 -21.12
N GLY A 330 -5.11 -4.08 -20.75
CA GLY A 330 -4.93 -5.39 -21.39
C GLY A 330 -3.70 -6.17 -20.93
N LEU A 331 -3.16 -5.87 -19.74
CA LEU A 331 -2.01 -6.58 -19.17
C LEU A 331 -2.25 -8.08 -19.04
N ASP A 332 -1.22 -8.90 -19.31
CA ASP A 332 -1.27 -10.32 -19.00
C ASP A 332 -1.14 -10.57 -17.51
N ALA A 333 -0.27 -9.80 -16.84
CA ALA A 333 0.04 -10.01 -15.44
C ALA A 333 0.50 -8.77 -14.67
N VAL A 334 0.34 -8.85 -13.35
CA VAL A 334 1.00 -7.97 -12.39
C VAL A 334 1.93 -8.79 -11.52
N VAL A 335 3.17 -8.33 -11.37
CA VAL A 335 4.12 -8.82 -10.38
C VAL A 335 4.36 -7.76 -9.31
N GLY A 336 4.32 -8.10 -8.03
CA GLY A 336 4.54 -7.14 -6.94
C GLY A 336 5.45 -7.68 -5.84
N SER A 337 5.87 -6.80 -4.94
CA SER A 337 6.70 -7.17 -3.78
C SER A 337 5.85 -7.78 -2.67
N VAL A 338 6.23 -8.94 -2.15
CA VAL A 338 5.54 -9.59 -1.02
C VAL A 338 6.41 -9.52 0.23
N GLY A 339 5.95 -8.76 1.23
CA GLY A 339 6.55 -8.64 2.56
C GLY A 339 5.62 -9.04 3.72
N GLY A 340 4.51 -9.70 3.41
CA GLY A 340 3.48 -10.07 4.40
C GLY A 340 2.13 -10.37 3.75
N GLY A 341 1.13 -10.71 4.56
CA GLY A 341 -0.20 -11.08 4.09
C GLY A 341 -0.94 -9.94 3.38
N ALA A 342 -0.91 -8.72 3.93
CA ALA A 342 -1.57 -7.57 3.31
C ALA A 342 -0.98 -7.22 1.94
N THR A 343 0.36 -7.24 1.81
CA THR A 343 1.03 -7.01 0.51
C THR A 343 0.83 -8.15 -0.48
N LEU A 344 0.63 -9.39 -0.01
CA LEU A 344 0.22 -10.47 -0.90
C LEU A 344 -1.19 -10.20 -1.45
N ARG A 345 -2.16 -9.86 -0.59
CA ARG A 345 -3.54 -9.57 -1.02
C ARG A 345 -3.63 -8.35 -1.92
N LEU A 346 -2.78 -7.35 -1.70
CA LEU A 346 -2.60 -6.22 -2.62
C LEU A 346 -2.33 -6.67 -4.07
N ILE A 347 -1.66 -7.80 -4.25
CA ILE A 347 -1.32 -8.36 -5.57
C ILE A 347 -2.35 -9.39 -6.02
N SER A 348 -2.70 -10.36 -5.16
CA SER A 348 -3.53 -11.49 -5.55
C SER A 348 -4.99 -11.12 -5.81
N ASP A 349 -5.48 -10.02 -5.22
CA ASP A 349 -6.85 -9.53 -5.42
C ASP A 349 -6.97 -8.59 -6.63
N ILE A 350 -5.89 -8.32 -7.37
CA ILE A 350 -5.93 -7.45 -8.56
C ILE A 350 -6.84 -8.09 -9.64
N PRO A 351 -7.91 -7.39 -10.06
CA PRO A 351 -8.77 -7.84 -11.14
C PRO A 351 -8.17 -7.53 -12.52
N GLY A 352 -8.78 -8.08 -13.58
CA GLY A 352 -8.51 -7.63 -14.96
C GLY A 352 -7.20 -8.11 -15.58
N VAL A 353 -6.46 -9.02 -14.94
CA VAL A 353 -5.26 -9.68 -15.49
C VAL A 353 -5.41 -11.20 -15.55
N LYS A 354 -4.63 -11.85 -16.41
CA LYS A 354 -4.69 -13.31 -16.59
C LYS A 354 -4.05 -14.05 -15.43
N TYR A 355 -2.99 -13.48 -14.85
CA TYR A 355 -2.30 -14.06 -13.70
C TYR A 355 -1.58 -13.00 -12.86
N THR A 356 -1.29 -13.33 -11.61
CA THR A 356 -0.54 -12.47 -10.67
C THR A 356 0.71 -13.18 -10.17
N GLU A 357 1.77 -12.43 -9.87
CA GLU A 357 3.04 -12.97 -9.39
C GLU A 357 3.52 -12.24 -8.12
N GLY A 358 3.84 -12.99 -7.07
CA GLY A 358 4.45 -12.47 -5.85
C GLY A 358 5.96 -12.59 -5.88
N ARG A 359 6.69 -11.47 -5.83
CA ARG A 359 8.15 -11.44 -5.67
C ARG A 359 8.48 -11.29 -4.19
N PHE A 360 8.87 -12.39 -3.56
CA PHE A 360 9.05 -12.49 -2.12
C PHE A 360 10.34 -11.83 -1.64
N LEU A 361 10.29 -11.37 -0.40
CA LEU A 361 11.44 -10.98 0.41
C LEU A 361 12.07 -12.20 1.13
N PRO A 362 13.35 -12.14 1.54
CA PRO A 362 14.28 -11.03 1.34
C PRO A 362 14.70 -10.87 -0.14
N TYR A 363 14.92 -9.63 -0.55
CA TYR A 363 15.56 -9.34 -1.83
C TYR A 363 17.03 -9.77 -1.76
N PHE A 364 17.60 -10.35 -2.82
CA PHE A 364 18.95 -10.93 -2.78
C PHE A 364 20.04 -9.86 -2.87
N PHE A 365 20.11 -9.01 -1.84
CA PHE A 365 20.96 -7.83 -1.75
C PHE A 365 21.91 -7.89 -0.54
N PRO A 366 23.02 -7.10 -0.55
CA PRO A 366 24.05 -7.14 0.50
C PRO A 366 23.59 -6.64 1.87
N ASP A 367 22.46 -5.93 1.95
CA ASP A 367 21.85 -5.47 3.20
C ASP A 367 21.33 -6.62 4.06
N THR A 368 20.90 -7.71 3.43
CA THR A 368 20.43 -8.93 4.11
C THR A 368 21.44 -10.07 3.98
N PHE A 369 22.04 -10.24 2.80
CA PHE A 369 22.93 -11.36 2.51
C PHE A 369 24.39 -10.99 2.74
N TYR A 370 24.76 -10.78 4.01
CA TYR A 370 26.13 -10.52 4.45
C TYR A 370 26.61 -11.54 5.50
N GLU A 371 27.93 -11.66 5.66
CA GLU A 371 28.53 -12.57 6.63
C GLU A 371 28.10 -12.23 8.06
N GLY A 372 27.51 -13.20 8.75
CA GLY A 372 27.01 -13.04 10.12
C GLY A 372 25.50 -12.81 10.23
N ASN A 373 24.79 -12.59 9.11
CA ASN A 373 23.31 -12.59 9.11
C ASN A 373 22.74 -13.98 8.80
N ASP A 374 21.48 -14.22 9.18
CA ASP A 374 20.69 -15.40 8.80
C ASP A 374 19.44 -14.99 8.00
N PRO A 375 19.50 -14.99 6.65
CA PRO A 375 18.36 -14.63 5.80
C PRO A 375 17.12 -15.53 5.98
N CYS A 376 17.27 -16.72 6.58
CA CYS A 376 16.13 -17.60 6.83
C CYS A 376 15.12 -16.99 7.81
N ILE A 377 15.56 -16.15 8.76
CA ILE A 377 14.67 -15.55 9.77
C ILE A 377 13.61 -14.71 9.08
N GLU A 378 14.03 -13.79 8.23
CA GLU A 378 13.14 -12.94 7.44
C GLU A 378 12.33 -13.77 6.42
N ALA A 379 12.95 -14.75 5.76
CA ALA A 379 12.25 -15.58 4.78
C ALA A 379 11.11 -16.39 5.40
N ILE A 380 11.31 -16.92 6.61
CA ILE A 380 10.31 -17.67 7.36
C ILE A 380 9.17 -16.75 7.79
N ASP A 381 9.48 -15.57 8.34
CA ASP A 381 8.48 -14.61 8.78
C ASP A 381 7.60 -14.12 7.61
N ASN A 382 8.24 -13.76 6.49
CA ASN A 382 7.56 -13.37 5.26
C ASN A 382 6.69 -14.50 4.69
N TRP A 383 7.22 -15.74 4.64
CA TRP A 383 6.48 -16.89 4.14
C TRP A 383 5.28 -17.20 5.02
N LEU A 384 5.46 -17.34 6.34
CA LEU A 384 4.36 -17.62 7.25
C LEU A 384 3.29 -16.53 7.18
N SER A 385 3.71 -15.27 7.01
CA SER A 385 2.77 -14.16 6.92
C SER A 385 1.97 -14.14 5.62
N ALA A 386 2.64 -14.27 4.48
CA ALA A 386 1.99 -14.37 3.19
C ALA A 386 1.19 -15.67 3.03
N ARG A 387 1.62 -16.78 3.63
CA ARG A 387 0.97 -18.09 3.49
C ARG A 387 -0.47 -18.07 3.99
N ARG A 388 -0.76 -17.40 5.11
CA ARG A 388 -2.15 -17.26 5.59
C ARG A 388 -3.05 -16.62 4.53
N ALA A 389 -2.53 -15.60 3.84
CA ALA A 389 -3.23 -14.90 2.78
C ALA A 389 -3.33 -15.71 1.46
N LEU A 390 -2.32 -16.52 1.12
CA LEU A 390 -2.38 -17.46 -0.01
C LEU A 390 -3.54 -18.45 0.13
N MET A 391 -3.89 -18.83 1.36
CA MET A 391 -5.04 -19.69 1.63
C MET A 391 -6.40 -19.00 1.40
N ARG A 392 -6.44 -17.68 1.30
CA ARG A 392 -7.68 -16.93 0.98
C ARG A 392 -7.79 -16.70 -0.51
N ASN A 393 -6.75 -16.13 -1.11
CA ASN A 393 -6.65 -15.91 -2.54
C ASN A 393 -5.18 -15.95 -2.99
N PRO A 394 -4.72 -17.05 -3.63
CA PRO A 394 -3.32 -17.19 -4.00
C PRO A 394 -2.98 -16.42 -5.27
N VAL A 395 -1.77 -15.85 -5.29
CA VAL A 395 -1.10 -15.46 -6.54
C VAL A 395 -0.86 -16.70 -7.41
N ASP A 396 -0.70 -16.50 -8.71
CA ASP A 396 -0.53 -17.59 -9.68
C ASP A 396 0.90 -18.12 -9.77
N ARG A 397 1.85 -17.26 -9.41
CA ARG A 397 3.29 -17.51 -9.45
C ARG A 397 3.96 -16.83 -8.26
N ILE A 398 5.10 -17.36 -7.85
CA ILE A 398 6.00 -16.66 -6.92
C ILE A 398 7.38 -16.52 -7.55
N GLY A 399 8.23 -15.70 -6.96
CA GLY A 399 9.62 -15.59 -7.38
C GLY A 399 10.43 -14.78 -6.40
N TYR A 400 11.72 -14.64 -6.72
CA TYR A 400 12.65 -13.80 -5.98
C TYR A 400 13.35 -12.84 -6.95
N GLY A 401 14.00 -11.80 -6.41
CA GLY A 401 14.80 -10.88 -7.20
C GLY A 401 16.11 -10.54 -6.49
N GLY A 402 16.99 -9.81 -7.18
CA GLY A 402 18.36 -9.52 -6.74
C GLY A 402 19.38 -10.49 -7.32
N TYR A 403 20.55 -10.59 -6.69
CA TYR A 403 21.69 -11.38 -7.19
C TYR A 403 21.63 -12.83 -6.71
N LEU A 404 21.34 -13.78 -7.61
CA LEU A 404 21.34 -15.20 -7.27
C LEU A 404 22.71 -15.67 -6.76
N SER A 405 23.81 -15.14 -7.29
CA SER A 405 25.16 -15.45 -6.82
C SER A 405 25.40 -15.07 -5.36
N LEU A 406 24.62 -14.13 -4.81
CA LEU A 406 24.68 -13.73 -3.41
C LEU A 406 23.89 -14.69 -2.53
N ALA A 407 22.63 -14.97 -2.89
CA ALA A 407 21.79 -15.92 -2.15
C ALA A 407 22.38 -17.35 -2.13
N TYR A 408 23.03 -17.74 -3.23
CA TYR A 408 23.68 -19.05 -3.37
C TYR A 408 24.78 -19.32 -2.32
N LYS A 409 25.35 -18.28 -1.71
CA LYS A 409 26.35 -18.40 -0.63
C LYS A 409 25.75 -18.85 0.72
N PHE A 410 24.42 -18.90 0.83
CA PHE A 410 23.69 -19.24 2.05
C PHE A 410 22.92 -20.57 1.86
N PRO A 411 23.57 -21.74 2.00
CA PRO A 411 22.96 -23.02 1.69
C PRO A 411 21.69 -23.33 2.49
N LYS A 412 21.62 -22.91 3.76
CA LYS A 412 20.41 -23.04 4.59
C LYS A 412 19.22 -22.29 3.99
N PHE A 413 19.47 -21.11 3.44
CA PHE A 413 18.44 -20.31 2.77
C PHE A 413 18.00 -20.99 1.49
N VAL A 414 18.95 -21.48 0.67
CA VAL A 414 18.64 -22.22 -0.57
C VAL A 414 17.78 -23.46 -0.29
N ASP A 415 18.12 -24.23 0.75
CA ASP A 415 17.37 -25.42 1.18
C ASP A 415 15.98 -25.06 1.72
N TYR A 416 15.83 -23.90 2.35
CA TYR A 416 14.54 -23.40 2.82
C TYR A 416 13.64 -22.98 1.66
N ILE A 417 14.16 -22.23 0.69
CA ILE A 417 13.39 -21.80 -0.49
C ILE A 417 12.92 -22.99 -1.33
N GLU A 418 13.73 -24.05 -1.42
CA GLU A 418 13.31 -25.31 -2.06
C GLU A 418 12.03 -25.89 -1.43
N LYS A 419 11.87 -25.78 -0.10
CA LYS A 419 10.63 -26.21 0.58
C LYS A 419 9.47 -25.24 0.34
N VAL A 420 9.75 -23.94 0.34
CA VAL A 420 8.75 -22.88 0.11
C VAL A 420 8.12 -23.04 -1.27
N THR A 421 8.91 -23.30 -2.31
CA THR A 421 8.38 -23.42 -3.68
C THR A 421 7.53 -24.68 -3.86
N ASP A 422 7.86 -25.79 -3.21
CA ASP A 422 7.04 -27.00 -3.19
C ASP A 422 5.74 -26.79 -2.38
N GLU A 423 5.81 -26.15 -1.21
CA GLU A 423 4.63 -25.82 -0.39
C GLU A 423 3.69 -24.86 -1.13
N PHE A 424 4.23 -23.85 -1.81
CA PHE A 424 3.44 -22.94 -2.64
C PHE A 424 2.64 -23.69 -3.72
N ARG A 425 3.26 -24.65 -4.42
CA ARG A 425 2.54 -25.44 -5.43
C ARG A 425 1.42 -26.28 -4.83
N LEU A 426 1.70 -26.90 -3.68
CA LEU A 426 0.69 -27.65 -2.94
C LEU A 426 -0.49 -26.76 -2.53
N ILE A 427 -0.23 -25.54 -2.05
CA ILE A 427 -1.27 -24.57 -1.74
C ILE A 427 -2.04 -24.19 -3.00
N TYR A 428 -1.34 -23.77 -4.06
CA TYR A 428 -1.99 -23.34 -5.30
C TYR A 428 -2.92 -24.42 -5.86
N ASP A 429 -2.48 -25.67 -5.94
CA ASP A 429 -3.26 -26.79 -6.49
C ASP A 429 -4.52 -27.11 -5.68
N ASN A 430 -4.51 -26.81 -4.38
CA ASN A 430 -5.66 -27.02 -3.50
C ASN A 430 -6.60 -25.80 -3.43
N VAL A 431 -6.06 -24.59 -3.57
CA VAL A 431 -6.78 -23.34 -3.26
C VAL A 431 -7.25 -22.59 -4.51
N LYS A 432 -6.43 -22.51 -5.57
CA LYS A 432 -6.77 -21.64 -6.71
C LYS A 432 -8.11 -22.04 -7.34
N GLY A 433 -8.96 -21.04 -7.56
CA GLY A 433 -10.28 -21.21 -8.14
C GLY A 433 -11.29 -21.91 -7.22
N LYS A 434 -10.96 -22.07 -5.92
CA LYS A 434 -11.89 -22.57 -4.89
C LYS A 434 -12.35 -21.41 -4.02
N LYS A 435 -13.62 -21.44 -3.63
CA LYS A 435 -14.17 -20.47 -2.69
C LYS A 435 -13.83 -20.88 -1.26
N ALA A 436 -13.02 -20.07 -0.59
CA ALA A 436 -12.74 -20.24 0.83
C ALA A 436 -14.00 -19.96 1.67
N TYR A 437 -14.18 -20.71 2.76
CA TYR A 437 -15.19 -20.39 3.76
C TYR A 437 -14.87 -19.05 4.43
N CYS A 438 -15.88 -18.18 4.49
CA CYS A 438 -15.85 -16.91 5.19
C CYS A 438 -17.03 -16.87 6.17
N GLY A 439 -16.73 -16.66 7.46
CA GLY A 439 -17.76 -16.57 8.50
C GLY A 439 -18.48 -15.23 8.51
N LEU A 440 -17.81 -14.18 8.03
CA LEU A 440 -18.32 -12.81 7.92
C LEU A 440 -17.92 -12.18 6.59
N LYS A 441 -18.69 -11.17 6.18
CA LYS A 441 -18.24 -10.17 5.19
C LYS A 441 -18.00 -8.82 5.87
N VAL A 442 -16.82 -8.25 5.66
CA VAL A 442 -16.28 -7.09 6.37
C VAL A 442 -15.99 -5.95 5.38
N GLY A 443 -16.54 -4.77 5.64
CA GLY A 443 -16.29 -3.55 4.89
C GLY A 443 -15.28 -2.64 5.59
N ILE A 444 -14.12 -2.38 4.99
CA ILE A 444 -13.17 -1.36 5.44
C ILE A 444 -13.62 -0.01 4.87
N LEU A 445 -14.13 0.89 5.71
CA LEU A 445 -14.68 2.19 5.30
C LEU A 445 -13.66 3.31 5.50
N ASN A 446 -13.29 3.98 4.41
CA ASN A 446 -12.43 5.17 4.40
C ASN A 446 -12.73 6.09 3.20
N SER A 447 -11.92 7.13 2.97
CA SER A 447 -12.14 8.08 1.86
C SER A 447 -11.85 7.49 0.48
N TRP A 448 -11.06 6.42 0.39
CA TRP A 448 -10.57 5.89 -0.88
C TRP A 448 -11.40 4.72 -1.39
N GLY A 449 -11.85 3.84 -0.49
CA GLY A 449 -12.58 2.62 -0.85
C GLY A 449 -11.77 1.72 -1.79
N LYS A 450 -12.46 1.16 -2.79
CA LYS A 450 -11.91 0.12 -3.67
C LYS A 450 -10.59 0.49 -4.35
N ILE A 451 -10.40 1.73 -4.79
CA ILE A 451 -9.18 2.13 -5.54
C ILE A 451 -7.89 1.98 -4.71
N ARG A 452 -8.01 1.89 -3.38
CA ARG A 452 -6.90 1.64 -2.45
C ARG A 452 -7.07 0.30 -1.73
N SER A 453 -7.63 -0.74 -2.37
CA SER A 453 -7.77 -2.05 -1.72
C SER A 453 -6.42 -2.61 -1.26
N TRP A 454 -6.33 -2.98 0.02
CA TRP A 454 -5.11 -3.44 0.73
C TRP A 454 -3.97 -2.44 0.86
N GLN A 455 -4.23 -1.17 0.59
CA GLN A 455 -3.25 -0.08 0.61
C GLN A 455 -3.31 0.87 1.84
N PRO A 456 -4.39 0.95 2.65
CA PRO A 456 -4.43 1.88 3.78
C PRO A 456 -3.26 1.70 4.74
N TYR A 457 -2.85 2.81 5.36
CA TYR A 457 -1.79 2.87 6.39
C TYR A 457 -0.36 2.63 5.89
N MET A 458 -0.16 2.28 4.62
CA MET A 458 1.16 2.22 3.98
C MET A 458 1.63 3.63 3.60
N VAL A 459 2.88 3.95 3.89
CA VAL A 459 3.55 5.18 3.42
C VAL A 459 4.55 4.80 2.34
N ALA A 460 5.60 4.09 2.73
CA ALA A 460 6.43 3.29 1.84
C ALA A 460 5.96 1.83 1.84
N HIS A 461 6.17 1.14 0.70
CA HIS A 461 5.74 -0.24 0.52
C HIS A 461 6.41 -1.19 1.53
N ALA A 462 5.59 -1.93 2.29
CA ALA A 462 6.04 -2.95 3.25
C ALA A 462 7.01 -2.45 4.35
N LEU A 463 7.02 -1.15 4.65
CA LEU A 463 7.82 -0.60 5.75
C LEU A 463 6.98 -0.32 6.99
N TRP A 464 7.54 -0.64 8.15
CA TRP A 464 6.93 -0.39 9.44
C TRP A 464 7.07 1.09 9.83
N TYR A 465 5.98 1.70 10.31
CA TYR A 465 5.98 3.02 10.90
C TYR A 465 5.30 2.99 12.28
N LYS A 466 5.92 3.63 13.27
CA LYS A 466 5.34 3.80 14.62
C LYS A 466 3.93 4.38 14.55
N GLN A 467 3.70 5.32 13.64
CA GLN A 467 2.45 6.05 13.51
C GLN A 467 1.32 5.22 12.91
N THR A 468 1.62 4.12 12.22
CA THR A 468 0.62 3.40 11.40
C THR A 468 0.49 1.93 11.75
N TYR A 469 1.45 1.31 12.46
CA TYR A 469 1.42 -0.13 12.74
C TYR A 469 0.20 -0.58 13.56
N SER A 470 -0.35 0.31 14.38
CA SER A 470 -1.57 0.06 15.17
C SER A 470 -2.85 0.00 14.32
N TYR A 471 -2.78 0.46 13.06
CA TYR A 471 -3.86 0.39 12.10
C TYR A 471 -3.57 -0.62 10.99
N PHE A 472 -2.33 -0.66 10.49
CA PHE A 472 -1.89 -1.64 9.51
C PHE A 472 -2.08 -3.08 10.01
N GLY A 473 -1.97 -3.30 11.32
CA GLY A 473 -2.23 -4.59 11.92
C GLY A 473 -3.63 -5.15 11.66
N ILE A 474 -4.63 -4.28 11.44
CA ILE A 474 -5.98 -4.68 11.01
C ILE A 474 -5.92 -5.38 9.64
N LEU A 475 -5.23 -4.78 8.66
CA LEU A 475 -5.11 -5.37 7.32
C LEU A 475 -4.30 -6.67 7.37
N GLU A 476 -3.21 -6.71 8.12
CA GLU A 476 -2.39 -7.91 8.23
C GLU A 476 -3.14 -9.07 8.90
N SER A 477 -3.93 -8.80 9.94
CA SER A 477 -4.86 -9.76 10.56
C SER A 477 -5.91 -10.26 9.58
N LEU A 478 -6.56 -9.35 8.83
CA LEU A 478 -7.64 -9.72 7.91
C LEU A 478 -7.15 -10.46 6.66
N SER A 479 -5.91 -10.23 6.24
CA SER A 479 -5.35 -10.78 4.99
C SER A 479 -5.46 -12.31 4.89
N GLY A 480 -5.30 -13.00 6.02
CA GLY A 480 -5.38 -14.45 6.16
C GLY A 480 -6.58 -14.96 6.99
N ALA A 481 -7.46 -14.07 7.46
CA ALA A 481 -8.60 -14.45 8.29
C ALA A 481 -9.75 -15.05 7.48
N ALA A 482 -10.60 -15.86 8.13
CA ALA A 482 -11.77 -16.50 7.52
C ALA A 482 -12.95 -15.53 7.35
N VAL A 483 -12.71 -14.42 6.66
CA VAL A 483 -13.66 -13.36 6.35
C VAL A 483 -13.48 -12.89 4.92
N ASP A 484 -14.57 -12.45 4.30
CA ASP A 484 -14.57 -11.80 3.00
C ASP A 484 -14.39 -10.29 3.22
N VAL A 485 -13.39 -9.66 2.59
CA VAL A 485 -13.01 -8.27 2.85
C VAL A 485 -13.33 -7.42 1.63
N GLN A 486 -14.07 -6.34 1.85
CA GLN A 486 -14.39 -5.33 0.84
C GLN A 486 -13.93 -3.95 1.32
N PHE A 487 -13.42 -3.13 0.41
CA PHE A 487 -13.04 -1.75 0.71
C PHE A 487 -14.14 -0.81 0.21
N LEU A 488 -14.65 0.04 1.09
CA LEU A 488 -15.81 0.91 0.86
C LEU A 488 -15.39 2.38 1.00
N SER A 489 -15.93 3.25 0.14
CA SER A 489 -15.77 4.70 0.27
C SER A 489 -16.94 5.37 0.98
N PHE A 490 -16.72 6.54 1.58
CA PHE A 490 -17.82 7.36 2.12
C PHE A 490 -18.83 7.75 1.02
N ASP A 491 -18.36 8.01 -0.19
CA ASP A 491 -19.20 8.31 -1.35
C ASP A 491 -20.13 7.14 -1.69
N GLU A 492 -19.62 5.90 -1.71
CA GLU A 492 -20.42 4.69 -1.96
C GLU A 492 -21.53 4.53 -0.91
N ILE A 493 -21.21 4.73 0.38
CA ILE A 493 -22.21 4.64 1.46
C ILE A 493 -23.26 5.75 1.31
N ARG A 494 -22.82 6.97 1.01
CA ARG A 494 -23.72 8.12 0.82
C ARG A 494 -24.65 7.88 -0.37
N GLU A 495 -24.18 7.33 -1.47
CA GLU A 495 -24.95 7.19 -2.70
C GLU A 495 -25.85 5.94 -2.70
N HIS A 496 -25.36 4.83 -2.15
CA HIS A 496 -25.98 3.51 -2.32
C HIS A 496 -26.37 2.82 -1.01
N GLY A 497 -25.97 3.39 0.13
CA GLY A 497 -26.12 2.75 1.43
C GLY A 497 -25.05 1.67 1.67
N VAL A 498 -25.12 1.04 2.85
CA VAL A 498 -24.27 -0.12 3.15
C VAL A 498 -24.75 -1.32 2.35
N PRO A 499 -23.88 -2.04 1.60
CA PRO A 499 -24.29 -3.25 0.88
C PRO A 499 -24.92 -4.28 1.82
N ALA A 500 -26.04 -4.87 1.40
CA ALA A 500 -26.90 -5.69 2.27
C ALA A 500 -26.23 -6.98 2.78
N ASP A 501 -25.15 -7.42 2.17
CA ASP A 501 -24.38 -8.62 2.54
C ASP A 501 -23.17 -8.32 3.44
N ILE A 502 -22.88 -7.04 3.74
CA ILE A 502 -21.88 -6.65 4.73
C ILE A 502 -22.41 -6.94 6.13
N ASP A 503 -21.64 -7.67 6.92
CA ASP A 503 -21.95 -7.95 8.31
C ASP A 503 -21.35 -6.90 9.25
N VAL A 504 -20.12 -6.47 8.96
CA VAL A 504 -19.35 -5.56 9.81
C VAL A 504 -18.70 -4.45 8.98
N ILE A 505 -18.80 -3.21 9.43
CA ILE A 505 -17.97 -2.10 8.95
C ILE A 505 -16.85 -1.85 9.96
N ILE A 506 -15.62 -1.68 9.46
CA ILE A 506 -14.48 -1.17 10.23
C ILE A 506 -14.15 0.23 9.74
N ASN A 507 -14.10 1.20 10.65
CA ASN A 507 -13.53 2.54 10.41
C ASN A 507 -12.37 2.75 11.39
N ALA A 508 -11.18 3.06 10.86
CA ALA A 508 -9.96 3.03 11.66
C ALA A 508 -8.93 4.05 11.18
N GLY A 509 -8.34 4.80 12.11
CA GLY A 509 -7.29 5.79 11.83
C GLY A 509 -7.24 6.92 12.85
N ASP A 510 -6.28 7.81 12.67
CA ASP A 510 -6.19 9.06 13.45
C ASP A 510 -7.22 10.09 12.99
N ALA A 511 -7.64 10.96 13.90
CA ALA A 511 -8.63 11.99 13.62
C ALA A 511 -8.20 12.91 12.46
N GLY A 512 -9.14 13.23 11.56
CA GLY A 512 -8.88 14.11 10.41
C GLY A 512 -8.13 13.46 9.23
N THR A 513 -7.78 12.18 9.31
CA THR A 513 -7.16 11.46 8.18
C THR A 513 -8.21 10.92 7.20
N ALA A 514 -7.77 10.58 5.99
CA ALA A 514 -8.57 9.87 4.99
C ALA A 514 -9.18 8.56 5.50
N PHE A 515 -8.52 7.93 6.47
CA PHE A 515 -8.91 6.62 6.99
C PHE A 515 -9.96 6.72 8.09
N SER A 516 -9.85 7.70 9.00
CA SER A 516 -10.93 7.98 9.95
C SER A 516 -12.09 8.70 9.28
N GLY A 517 -11.83 9.64 8.36
CA GLY A 517 -12.82 10.31 7.50
C GLY A 517 -12.94 11.82 7.70
N GLY A 518 -12.42 12.39 8.78
CA GLY A 518 -12.44 13.84 9.02
C GLY A 518 -13.83 14.48 8.83
N GLU A 519 -13.92 15.50 7.99
CA GLU A 519 -15.18 16.25 7.75
C GLU A 519 -16.30 15.43 7.11
N GLU A 520 -16.02 14.24 6.56
CA GLU A 520 -17.05 13.34 6.00
C GLU A 520 -18.15 13.05 7.03
N TRP A 521 -17.81 13.00 8.31
CA TRP A 521 -18.74 12.74 9.42
C TRP A 521 -19.65 13.91 9.78
N LEU A 522 -19.50 15.06 9.14
CA LEU A 522 -20.46 16.17 9.22
C LEU A 522 -21.67 15.93 8.30
N ASP A 523 -21.57 14.99 7.36
CA ASP A 523 -22.65 14.65 6.44
C ASP A 523 -23.75 13.84 7.14
N GLU A 524 -24.95 14.44 7.20
CA GLU A 524 -26.13 13.84 7.80
C GLU A 524 -26.51 12.51 7.14
N LYS A 525 -26.45 12.42 5.81
CA LYS A 525 -26.84 11.22 5.07
C LYS A 525 -25.89 10.06 5.38
N LEU A 526 -24.58 10.32 5.45
CA LEU A 526 -23.60 9.30 5.82
C LEU A 526 -23.86 8.76 7.23
N VAL A 527 -23.93 9.66 8.22
CA VAL A 527 -24.09 9.31 9.63
C VAL A 527 -25.41 8.57 9.89
N THR A 528 -26.52 9.04 9.31
CA THR A 528 -27.84 8.41 9.49
C THR A 528 -27.95 7.06 8.80
N THR A 529 -27.33 6.90 7.62
CA THR A 529 -27.27 5.61 6.91
C THR A 529 -26.57 4.55 7.75
N ILE A 530 -25.41 4.86 8.34
CA ILE A 530 -24.68 3.91 9.18
C ILE A 530 -25.46 3.62 10.47
N ARG A 531 -26.01 4.64 11.15
CA ARG A 531 -26.87 4.44 12.33
C ARG A 531 -28.05 3.52 12.02
N GLN A 532 -28.76 3.74 10.92
CA GLN A 532 -29.90 2.91 10.55
C GLN A 532 -29.48 1.47 10.23
N TRP A 533 -28.34 1.28 9.55
CA TRP A 533 -27.81 -0.04 9.25
C TRP A 533 -27.44 -0.82 10.53
N VAL A 534 -26.69 -0.20 11.45
CA VAL A 534 -26.35 -0.82 12.75
C VAL A 534 -27.61 -1.10 13.56
N TYR A 535 -28.54 -0.14 13.65
CA TYR A 535 -29.80 -0.34 14.39
C TYR A 535 -30.58 -1.57 13.92
N ASN A 536 -30.47 -1.93 12.63
CA ASN A 536 -31.14 -3.06 12.03
C ASN A 536 -30.36 -4.38 12.06
N GLY A 537 -29.17 -4.41 12.65
CA GLY A 537 -28.40 -5.65 12.86
C GLY A 537 -26.96 -5.63 12.34
N GLY A 538 -26.51 -4.54 11.71
CA GLY A 538 -25.12 -4.39 11.29
C GLY A 538 -24.16 -4.25 12.47
N GLY A 539 -22.92 -4.72 12.31
CA GLY A 539 -21.84 -4.54 13.28
C GLY A 539 -20.92 -3.37 12.91
N PHE A 540 -20.55 -2.52 13.86
CA PHE A 540 -19.60 -1.43 13.61
C PHE A 540 -18.40 -1.53 14.54
N VAL A 541 -17.19 -1.61 13.98
CA VAL A 541 -15.94 -1.64 14.75
C VAL A 541 -15.16 -0.36 14.46
N GLY A 542 -14.94 0.44 15.50
CA GLY A 542 -14.11 1.65 15.43
C GLY A 542 -12.75 1.40 16.06
N VAL A 543 -11.66 1.74 15.35
CA VAL A 543 -10.29 1.58 15.88
C VAL A 543 -9.53 2.92 15.89
N GLY A 544 -8.92 3.28 17.02
CA GLY A 544 -8.19 4.53 17.18
C GLY A 544 -9.10 5.73 17.45
N ASP A 545 -9.14 6.67 16.51
CA ASP A 545 -10.04 7.83 16.51
C ASP A 545 -11.12 7.68 15.39
N PRO A 546 -12.00 6.67 15.49
CA PRO A 546 -13.03 6.42 14.48
C PRO A 546 -14.06 7.54 14.49
N THR A 547 -14.55 7.92 13.31
CA THR A 547 -15.63 8.94 13.20
C THR A 547 -15.30 10.30 13.80
N ALA A 548 -14.01 10.61 13.92
CA ALA A 548 -13.52 11.73 14.71
C ALA A 548 -13.56 13.06 13.96
N ILE A 549 -14.45 13.94 14.41
CA ILE A 549 -14.46 15.38 14.10
C ILE A 549 -15.22 16.06 15.25
N HIS A 550 -14.67 17.09 15.87
CA HIS A 550 -15.37 17.77 16.96
C HIS A 550 -16.55 18.58 16.40
N HIS A 551 -17.78 18.09 16.62
CA HIS A 551 -19.00 18.71 16.14
C HIS A 551 -20.19 18.34 17.04
N GLY A 552 -21.11 19.28 17.24
CA GLY A 552 -22.32 19.05 18.04
C GLY A 552 -22.08 18.72 19.52
N GLY A 553 -20.91 19.04 20.07
CA GLY A 553 -20.53 18.72 21.45
C GLY A 553 -20.05 17.29 21.67
N ARG A 554 -19.64 16.59 20.60
CA ARG A 554 -19.02 15.26 20.63
C ARG A 554 -17.81 15.20 19.70
N PHE A 555 -16.89 14.26 19.97
CA PHE A 555 -15.74 14.05 19.09
C PHE A 555 -15.96 12.88 18.13
N PHE A 556 -16.31 11.70 18.63
CA PHE A 556 -16.74 10.60 17.79
C PHE A 556 -18.20 10.82 17.39
N GLN A 557 -18.45 11.06 16.10
CA GLN A 557 -19.79 11.34 15.61
C GLN A 557 -20.72 10.13 15.71
N LEU A 558 -20.16 8.91 15.77
CA LEU A 558 -20.87 7.66 16.07
C LEU A 558 -20.62 7.14 17.50
N ALA A 559 -20.29 8.02 18.45
CA ALA A 559 -20.12 7.65 19.86
C ALA A 559 -21.36 6.94 20.46
N ASP A 560 -22.57 7.22 19.93
CA ASP A 560 -23.80 6.53 20.33
C ASP A 560 -23.83 5.05 19.92
N ILE A 561 -23.18 4.68 18.82
CA ILE A 561 -22.99 3.30 18.40
C ILE A 561 -21.88 2.65 19.21
N LEU A 562 -20.72 3.31 19.32
CA LEU A 562 -19.51 2.79 19.97
C LEU A 562 -19.65 2.68 21.50
N GLY A 563 -20.53 3.48 22.11
CA GLY A 563 -20.70 3.55 23.57
C GLY A 563 -19.58 4.30 24.30
N VAL A 564 -18.63 4.88 23.56
CA VAL A 564 -17.49 5.66 24.08
C VAL A 564 -17.31 6.94 23.28
N ASP A 565 -16.66 7.93 23.87
CA ASP A 565 -16.17 9.15 23.22
C ASP A 565 -14.79 9.53 23.79
N LYS A 566 -14.12 10.51 23.19
CA LYS A 566 -12.81 11.03 23.62
C LYS A 566 -12.94 12.39 24.28
N GLU A 567 -12.35 12.56 25.45
CA GLU A 567 -12.26 13.86 26.12
C GLU A 567 -11.16 14.73 25.46
N LEU A 568 -11.45 16.01 25.23
CA LEU A 568 -10.56 16.97 24.57
C LEU A 568 -10.18 18.16 25.48
N GLY A 569 -10.57 18.10 26.76
CA GLY A 569 -10.46 19.18 27.73
C GLY A 569 -11.73 20.04 27.86
N PHE A 570 -12.73 19.83 27.00
CA PHE A 570 -13.97 20.62 26.97
C PHE A 570 -15.01 20.16 27.98
N THR A 571 -15.00 18.88 28.40
CA THR A 571 -16.03 18.31 29.28
C THR A 571 -15.49 17.85 30.63
N LEU A 572 -14.36 18.39 31.08
CA LEU A 572 -13.74 18.10 32.37
C LEU A 572 -14.64 18.47 33.57
N SER A 573 -15.60 19.38 33.39
CA SER A 573 -16.61 19.71 34.41
C SER A 573 -17.72 18.66 34.53
N THR A 574 -17.73 17.64 33.67
CA THR A 574 -18.67 16.51 33.69
C THR A 574 -17.91 15.26 34.12
N ASP A 575 -18.24 14.75 35.31
CA ASP A 575 -17.67 13.52 35.84
C ASP A 575 -17.91 12.31 34.91
N LYS A 576 -16.87 11.52 34.68
CA LYS A 576 -16.93 10.26 33.92
C LYS A 576 -17.01 9.10 34.92
N TYR A 577 -18.21 8.58 35.18
CA TYR A 577 -18.45 7.61 36.27
C TYR A 577 -18.25 6.13 35.89
N PHE A 578 -18.38 5.78 34.60
CA PHE A 578 -18.37 4.38 34.15
C PHE A 578 -16.93 3.91 33.89
N LYS A 579 -16.39 3.10 34.81
CA LYS A 579 -14.97 2.71 34.86
C LYS A 579 -14.72 1.24 35.13
N THR A 580 -15.78 0.47 35.37
CA THR A 580 -15.65 -0.93 35.80
C THR A 580 -15.64 -1.81 34.58
N ALA A 581 -14.49 -2.42 34.28
CA ALA A 581 -14.37 -3.45 33.26
C ALA A 581 -15.10 -4.74 33.69
N LEU A 582 -15.56 -5.50 32.70
CA LEU A 582 -16.17 -6.81 32.90
C LEU A 582 -15.10 -7.86 33.20
N ASP A 583 -15.37 -8.76 34.15
CA ASP A 583 -14.46 -9.88 34.47
C ASP A 583 -14.31 -10.87 33.30
N LYS A 584 -15.36 -10.99 32.46
CA LYS A 584 -15.42 -11.91 31.32
C LYS A 584 -16.24 -11.29 30.20
N HIS A 585 -15.80 -11.53 28.97
CA HIS A 585 -16.50 -11.11 27.76
C HIS A 585 -16.18 -12.07 26.62
N PHE A 586 -17.13 -12.30 25.70
CA PHE A 586 -16.93 -13.19 24.53
C PHE A 586 -15.67 -12.82 23.74
N ILE A 587 -15.41 -11.52 23.59
CA ILE A 587 -14.27 -11.00 22.81
C ILE A 587 -12.92 -11.41 23.41
N THR A 588 -12.84 -11.57 24.73
CA THR A 588 -11.58 -11.82 25.45
C THR A 588 -11.41 -13.27 25.91
N GLU A 589 -12.31 -14.19 25.53
CA GLU A 589 -12.28 -15.58 25.99
C GLU A 589 -10.97 -16.32 25.69
N ASP A 590 -10.34 -16.04 24.54
CA ASP A 590 -9.06 -16.66 24.15
C ASP A 590 -7.83 -15.82 24.54
N ARG A 591 -8.03 -14.73 25.29
CA ARG A 591 -6.91 -13.86 25.66
C ARG A 591 -6.10 -14.54 26.76
N SER A 592 -4.83 -14.83 26.47
CA SER A 592 -3.87 -15.43 27.42
C SER A 592 -2.72 -14.51 27.82
N ALA A 593 -2.57 -13.36 27.15
CA ALA A 593 -1.52 -12.39 27.40
C ALA A 593 -2.12 -10.98 27.61
N ASP A 594 -1.33 -10.08 28.18
CA ASP A 594 -1.71 -8.67 28.36
C ASP A 594 -2.08 -8.02 27.03
N PHE A 595 -2.98 -7.03 27.06
CA PHE A 595 -3.37 -6.29 25.87
C PHE A 595 -2.21 -5.50 25.26
N ASP A 596 -2.09 -5.56 23.93
CA ASP A 596 -1.23 -4.68 23.15
C ASP A 596 -2.09 -3.91 22.16
N PHE A 597 -2.33 -2.63 22.47
CA PHE A 597 -3.07 -1.71 21.61
C PHE A 597 -2.14 -0.79 20.81
N GLY A 598 -0.82 -1.01 20.86
CA GLY A 598 0.18 -0.19 20.16
C GLY A 598 0.18 1.28 20.57
N GLU A 599 0.13 2.19 19.59
CA GLU A 599 -0.10 3.63 19.79
C GLU A 599 -1.57 3.88 20.19
N SER A 600 -1.91 3.40 21.39
CA SER A 600 -3.23 3.50 22.00
C SER A 600 -3.72 4.95 22.09
N LYS A 601 -5.03 5.12 22.11
CA LYS A 601 -5.66 6.44 22.32
C LYS A 601 -5.94 6.70 23.78
N HIS A 602 -5.68 7.94 24.14
CA HIS A 602 -5.88 8.44 25.49
C HIS A 602 -7.22 9.16 25.63
N ASP A 603 -7.64 9.31 26.88
CA ASP A 603 -8.79 10.10 27.31
C ASP A 603 -10.14 9.57 26.79
N ILE A 604 -10.20 8.27 26.48
CA ILE A 604 -11.43 7.59 26.07
C ILE A 604 -12.27 7.25 27.29
N TYR A 605 -13.56 7.56 27.22
CA TYR A 605 -14.50 7.32 28.31
C TYR A 605 -15.81 6.70 27.82
N ALA A 606 -16.41 5.85 28.65
CA ALA A 606 -17.72 5.26 28.38
C ALA A 606 -18.86 6.27 28.61
N LEU A 607 -19.89 6.21 27.75
CA LEU A 607 -21.01 7.15 27.77
C LEU A 607 -22.14 6.76 28.71
N SER A 608 -22.27 5.48 29.04
CA SER A 608 -23.43 4.96 29.76
C SER A 608 -23.07 3.74 30.62
N PRO A 609 -23.90 3.37 31.62
CA PRO A 609 -23.69 2.14 32.38
C PRO A 609 -24.00 0.88 31.55
N ALA A 610 -24.60 1.03 30.36
CA ALA A 610 -24.85 -0.06 29.43
C ALA A 610 -23.65 -0.37 28.51
N THR A 611 -22.64 0.51 28.48
CA THR A 611 -21.40 0.24 27.75
C THR A 611 -20.65 -0.90 28.43
N GLU A 612 -20.40 -1.97 27.69
CA GLU A 612 -19.62 -3.12 28.13
C GLU A 612 -18.14 -2.76 28.05
N ILE A 613 -17.57 -2.27 29.15
CA ILE A 613 -16.15 -1.96 29.23
C ILE A 613 -15.37 -3.29 29.30
N ILE A 614 -14.56 -3.56 28.27
CA ILE A 614 -13.82 -4.81 28.13
C ILE A 614 -12.41 -4.67 28.70
N GLU A 615 -11.76 -3.54 28.41
CA GLU A 615 -10.46 -3.19 28.99
C GLU A 615 -10.53 -1.75 29.49
N TYR A 616 -10.12 -1.57 30.76
CA TYR A 616 -9.93 -0.28 31.38
C TYR A 616 -8.65 -0.29 32.20
N SER A 617 -7.70 0.55 31.81
CA SER A 617 -6.48 0.82 32.57
C SER A 617 -6.11 2.29 32.42
N ASN A 618 -5.14 2.78 33.20
CA ASN A 618 -4.68 4.18 33.14
C ASN A 618 -5.77 5.27 33.28
N ASN A 619 -6.93 4.92 33.86
CA ASN A 619 -8.12 5.76 33.95
C ASN A 619 -8.83 6.06 32.62
N GLU A 620 -8.68 5.19 31.63
CA GLU A 620 -9.28 5.31 30.31
C GLU A 620 -9.78 3.95 29.79
N VAL A 621 -10.68 3.99 28.82
CA VAL A 621 -11.23 2.79 28.17
C VAL A 621 -10.38 2.47 26.94
N HIS A 622 -9.74 1.31 26.89
CA HIS A 622 -9.03 0.89 25.68
C HIS A 622 -9.85 -0.03 24.78
N MET A 623 -10.85 -0.71 25.35
CA MET A 623 -11.77 -1.54 24.58
C MET A 623 -13.16 -1.56 25.20
N ALA A 624 -14.19 -1.42 24.36
CA ALA A 624 -15.58 -1.48 24.81
C ALA A 624 -16.50 -2.00 23.72
N ALA A 625 -17.68 -2.47 24.12
CA ALA A 625 -18.77 -2.77 23.23
C ALA A 625 -20.09 -2.13 23.69
N ASN A 626 -21.02 -1.96 22.77
CA ASN A 626 -22.30 -1.33 23.04
C ASN A 626 -23.39 -1.87 22.12
N THR A 627 -24.58 -2.12 22.68
CA THR A 627 -25.75 -2.53 21.90
C THR A 627 -26.45 -1.30 21.31
N TYR A 628 -26.79 -1.36 20.02
CA TYR A 628 -27.49 -0.29 19.31
C TYR A 628 -28.63 -0.87 18.46
N GLY A 629 -29.84 -0.88 19.02
CA GLY A 629 -30.97 -1.55 18.39
C GLY A 629 -30.75 -3.06 18.32
N LYS A 630 -30.72 -3.63 17.11
CA LYS A 630 -30.43 -5.05 16.85
C LYS A 630 -28.96 -5.34 16.56
N GLY A 631 -28.15 -4.31 16.32
CA GLY A 631 -26.72 -4.43 16.06
C GLY A 631 -25.88 -3.97 17.25
N ARG A 632 -24.56 -3.93 17.05
CA ARG A 632 -23.59 -3.58 18.09
C ARG A 632 -22.44 -2.75 17.53
N GLY A 633 -21.94 -1.85 18.36
CA GLY A 633 -20.67 -1.15 18.18
C GLY A 633 -19.57 -1.78 19.04
N VAL A 634 -18.34 -1.79 18.54
CA VAL A 634 -17.14 -2.14 19.31
C VAL A 634 -16.09 -1.05 19.09
N TYR A 635 -15.47 -0.60 20.17
CA TYR A 635 -14.32 0.30 20.15
C TYR A 635 -13.04 -0.43 20.54
N ILE A 636 -11.95 -0.15 19.84
CA ILE A 636 -10.60 -0.64 20.13
C ILE A 636 -9.63 0.55 20.00
N SER A 637 -8.77 0.80 20.98
CA SER A 637 -7.87 1.97 20.94
C SER A 637 -6.73 1.87 19.91
N GLY A 638 -6.34 0.65 19.53
CA GLY A 638 -5.38 0.35 18.47
C GLY A 638 -5.18 -1.16 18.34
N LEU A 639 -4.71 -1.64 17.19
CA LEU A 639 -4.64 -3.09 16.92
C LEU A 639 -3.39 -3.48 16.09
N PRO A 640 -2.19 -3.49 16.70
CA PRO A 640 -1.00 -4.09 16.10
C PRO A 640 -1.24 -5.54 15.69
N TYR A 641 -0.57 -5.99 14.63
CA TYR A 641 -0.66 -7.38 14.19
C TYR A 641 0.04 -8.31 15.20
N SER A 642 -0.71 -9.30 15.68
CA SER A 642 -0.22 -10.49 16.37
C SER A 642 -1.26 -11.60 16.26
N TYR A 643 -0.95 -12.84 16.67
CA TYR A 643 -1.96 -13.90 16.70
C TYR A 643 -3.07 -13.60 17.74
N GLU A 644 -2.70 -13.03 18.89
CA GLU A 644 -3.60 -12.59 19.95
C GLU A 644 -4.56 -11.50 19.45
N ASN A 645 -4.03 -10.49 18.74
CA ASN A 645 -4.84 -9.38 18.25
C ASN A 645 -5.66 -9.77 17.01
N THR A 646 -5.16 -10.70 16.19
CA THR A 646 -5.97 -11.31 15.11
C THR A 646 -7.16 -12.05 15.69
N ARG A 647 -6.96 -12.84 16.76
CA ARG A 647 -8.05 -13.52 17.47
C ARG A 647 -9.02 -12.54 18.11
N LEU A 648 -8.51 -11.48 18.75
CA LEU A 648 -9.30 -10.42 19.36
C LEU A 648 -10.19 -9.72 18.33
N LEU A 649 -9.63 -9.33 17.17
CA LEU A 649 -10.39 -8.70 16.09
C LEU A 649 -11.45 -9.64 15.54
N MET A 650 -11.12 -10.90 15.30
CA MET A 650 -12.10 -11.90 14.85
C MET A 650 -13.28 -12.00 15.82
N ARG A 651 -13.03 -12.17 17.12
CA ARG A 651 -14.11 -12.22 18.11
C ARG A 651 -14.88 -10.89 18.20
N ALA A 652 -14.20 -9.75 18.10
CA ALA A 652 -14.84 -8.44 18.07
C ALA A 652 -15.82 -8.30 16.89
N MET A 653 -15.43 -8.74 15.70
CA MET A 653 -16.29 -8.69 14.51
C MET A 653 -17.49 -9.64 14.63
N PHE A 654 -17.28 -10.88 15.09
CA PHE A 654 -18.39 -11.83 15.31
C PHE A 654 -19.35 -11.33 16.40
N TYR A 655 -18.84 -10.71 17.46
CA TYR A 655 -19.65 -10.07 18.48
C TYR A 655 -20.46 -8.90 17.94
N ALA A 656 -19.80 -8.00 17.18
CA ALA A 656 -20.44 -6.84 16.56
C ALA A 656 -21.59 -7.25 15.61
N ALA A 657 -21.39 -8.34 14.86
CA ALA A 657 -22.39 -8.92 13.96
C ALA A 657 -23.47 -9.76 14.66
N SER A 658 -23.40 -9.95 15.99
CA SER A 658 -24.29 -10.85 16.75
C SER A 658 -24.31 -12.30 16.22
N LYS A 659 -23.13 -12.84 15.92
CA LYS A 659 -22.91 -14.18 15.33
C LYS A 659 -22.02 -15.08 16.19
N GLU A 660 -21.98 -14.88 17.50
CA GLU A 660 -21.14 -15.65 18.44
C GLU A 660 -21.36 -17.17 18.32
N ASP A 661 -22.60 -17.59 18.03
CA ASP A 661 -23.01 -18.98 17.84
C ASP A 661 -22.34 -19.67 16.64
N ARG A 662 -21.84 -18.89 15.69
CA ARG A 662 -21.17 -19.37 14.46
C ARG A 662 -19.65 -19.31 14.53
N TYR A 663 -19.09 -18.83 15.64
CA TYR A 663 -17.66 -18.55 15.75
C TYR A 663 -16.77 -19.80 15.62
N HIS A 664 -17.22 -20.94 16.15
CA HIS A 664 -16.47 -22.20 16.15
C HIS A 664 -16.65 -23.06 14.88
N ILE A 665 -17.21 -22.51 13.80
CA ILE A 665 -17.32 -23.21 12.51
C ILE A 665 -15.99 -23.07 11.76
N TRP A 666 -15.34 -24.19 11.42
CA TRP A 666 -13.99 -24.22 10.83
C TRP A 666 -12.99 -23.44 11.68
N TYR A 667 -12.75 -23.92 12.90
CA TYR A 667 -12.03 -23.18 13.95
C TYR A 667 -10.91 -24.01 14.59
N ALA A 668 -9.86 -23.33 15.05
CA ALA A 668 -8.78 -23.90 15.86
C ALA A 668 -8.65 -23.10 17.16
N ASP A 669 -8.64 -23.76 18.30
CA ASP A 669 -8.57 -23.08 19.61
C ASP A 669 -7.20 -22.43 19.89
N ASN A 670 -6.12 -22.97 19.33
CA ASN A 670 -4.77 -22.45 19.48
C ASN A 670 -4.56 -21.22 18.60
N LEU A 671 -4.07 -20.13 19.18
CA LEU A 671 -3.82 -18.86 18.49
C LEU A 671 -2.81 -18.99 17.34
N ASN A 672 -1.86 -19.92 17.46
CA ASN A 672 -0.85 -20.18 16.43
C ASN A 672 -1.37 -21.09 15.30
N CYS A 673 -2.61 -21.57 15.39
CA CYS A 673 -3.21 -22.44 14.38
C CYS A 673 -4.38 -21.77 13.67
N GLU A 674 -4.48 -22.01 12.38
CA GLU A 674 -5.59 -21.49 11.55
C GLU A 674 -6.21 -22.60 10.71
N VAL A 675 -7.51 -22.47 10.48
CA VAL A 675 -8.27 -23.37 9.60
C VAL A 675 -8.64 -22.62 8.32
N ASN A 676 -8.42 -23.29 7.19
CA ASN A 676 -8.82 -22.82 5.88
C ASN A 676 -9.64 -23.92 5.20
N ALA A 677 -10.94 -23.69 5.06
CA ALA A 677 -11.86 -24.67 4.50
C ALA A 677 -12.39 -24.23 3.13
N TYR A 678 -12.61 -25.21 2.26
CA TYR A 678 -13.14 -25.05 0.91
C TYR A 678 -14.32 -26.01 0.73
N PRO A 679 -15.50 -25.69 1.31
CA PRO A 679 -16.62 -26.63 1.38
C PRO A 679 -17.06 -27.19 0.01
N GLU A 680 -16.97 -26.37 -1.04
CA GLU A 680 -17.32 -26.77 -2.40
C GLU A 680 -16.42 -27.87 -2.98
N SER A 681 -15.17 -27.98 -2.53
CA SER A 681 -14.24 -29.04 -2.94
C SER A 681 -14.11 -30.17 -1.91
N GLY A 682 -14.76 -30.05 -0.75
CA GLY A 682 -14.67 -31.01 0.35
C GLY A 682 -13.29 -31.06 1.00
N LYS A 683 -12.46 -30.03 0.82
CA LYS A 683 -11.10 -29.95 1.36
C LYS A 683 -10.98 -28.90 2.46
N TYR A 684 -10.07 -29.12 3.38
CA TYR A 684 -9.62 -28.10 4.31
C TYR A 684 -8.15 -28.30 4.69
N ALA A 685 -7.54 -27.26 5.23
CA ALA A 685 -6.20 -27.26 5.76
C ALA A 685 -6.19 -26.70 7.18
N ILE A 686 -5.30 -27.26 8.00
CA ILE A 686 -5.01 -26.78 9.33
C ILE A 686 -3.52 -26.40 9.34
N LEU A 687 -3.25 -25.13 9.61
CA LEU A 687 -1.92 -24.55 9.53
C LEU A 687 -1.36 -24.35 10.92
N ASN A 688 -0.07 -24.64 11.08
CA ASN A 688 0.73 -24.13 12.18
C ASN A 688 1.52 -22.91 11.71
N ASN A 689 1.18 -21.73 12.22
CA ASN A 689 1.83 -20.45 11.87
C ASN A 689 3.02 -20.13 12.79
N SER A 690 3.57 -21.12 13.49
CA SER A 690 4.75 -20.97 14.35
C SER A 690 5.88 -21.93 13.98
N ASN A 691 7.07 -21.62 14.48
CA ASN A 691 8.27 -22.46 14.34
C ASN A 691 8.37 -23.57 15.41
N GLU A 692 7.30 -23.83 16.15
CA GLU A 692 7.25 -24.82 17.23
C GLU A 692 6.13 -25.82 16.97
N THR A 693 6.23 -27.03 17.53
CA THR A 693 5.13 -28.01 17.47
C THR A 693 3.91 -27.44 18.19
N GLN A 694 2.76 -27.42 17.52
CA GLN A 694 1.51 -26.91 18.09
C GLN A 694 0.50 -28.04 18.26
N THR A 695 -0.32 -27.93 19.30
CA THR A 695 -1.51 -28.78 19.47
C THR A 695 -2.74 -27.89 19.52
N THR A 696 -3.79 -28.26 18.80
CA THR A 696 -5.05 -27.53 18.77
C THR A 696 -6.24 -28.48 18.76
N LYS A 697 -7.34 -28.06 19.38
CA LYS A 697 -8.67 -28.59 19.10
C LYS A 697 -9.19 -27.93 17.83
N PHE A 698 -9.31 -28.75 16.81
CA PHE A 698 -9.93 -28.40 15.54
C PHE A 698 -11.43 -28.67 15.62
N TYR A 699 -12.22 -27.75 15.06
CA TYR A 699 -13.66 -27.86 14.88
C TYR A 699 -13.99 -27.79 13.39
N ASP A 700 -14.67 -28.80 12.88
CA ASP A 700 -15.09 -28.86 11.47
C ASP A 700 -16.33 -27.98 11.19
N GLY A 701 -16.84 -28.04 9.96
CA GLY A 701 -18.03 -27.30 9.55
C GLY A 701 -19.34 -27.72 10.24
N GLU A 702 -19.36 -28.88 10.91
CA GLU A 702 -20.51 -29.43 11.64
C GLU A 702 -20.37 -29.27 13.17
N GLY A 703 -19.22 -28.74 13.63
CA GLY A 703 -18.90 -28.57 15.05
C GLY A 703 -18.31 -29.82 15.72
N ASN A 704 -17.96 -30.86 14.95
CA ASN A 704 -17.22 -32.00 15.50
C ASN A 704 -15.81 -31.54 15.87
N CYS A 705 -15.34 -32.01 17.03
CA CYS A 705 -14.07 -31.59 17.61
C CYS A 705 -13.07 -32.74 17.69
N GLU A 706 -11.85 -32.51 17.24
CA GLU A 706 -10.73 -33.44 17.41
C GLU A 706 -9.43 -32.70 17.81
N THR A 707 -8.55 -33.38 18.53
CA THR A 707 -7.22 -32.85 18.88
C THR A 707 -6.21 -33.22 17.81
N ILE A 708 -5.49 -32.22 17.29
CA ILE A 708 -4.47 -32.38 16.25
C ILE A 708 -3.16 -31.79 16.74
N THR A 709 -2.07 -32.50 16.49
CA THR A 709 -0.70 -32.02 16.70
C THR A 709 -0.06 -31.80 15.34
N LEU A 710 0.51 -30.61 15.16
CA LEU A 710 1.16 -30.16 13.92
C LEU A 710 2.64 -29.89 14.21
N GLU A 711 3.51 -30.37 13.33
CA GLU A 711 4.93 -30.05 13.33
C GLU A 711 5.17 -28.54 13.06
N PRO A 712 6.35 -27.99 13.39
CA PRO A 712 6.71 -26.62 13.06
C PRO A 712 6.40 -26.27 11.61
N CYS A 713 5.68 -25.17 11.41
CA CYS A 713 5.25 -24.66 10.10
C CYS A 713 4.39 -25.63 9.27
N GLU A 714 3.89 -26.75 9.81
CA GLU A 714 3.15 -27.74 9.03
C GLU A 714 1.81 -27.20 8.48
N ILE A 715 1.46 -27.66 7.28
CA ILE A 715 0.12 -27.57 6.71
C ILE A 715 -0.47 -28.97 6.54
N LEU A 716 -1.48 -29.28 7.35
CA LEU A 716 -2.19 -30.56 7.27
C LEU A 716 -3.43 -30.42 6.39
N TRP A 717 -3.38 -31.03 5.21
CA TRP A 717 -4.52 -31.11 4.28
C TRP A 717 -5.40 -32.34 4.58
N ARG A 718 -6.72 -32.16 4.53
CA ARG A 718 -7.72 -33.22 4.66
C ARG A 718 -8.85 -33.08 3.64
#